data_AF-A0AA36H200-F1
#
_entry.id   AF-A0AA36H200-F1
#
_cell.length_a   1.000
_cell.length_b   1.000
_cell.length_c   1.000
_cell.angle_alpha   90.00
_cell.angle_beta   90.00
_cell.angle_gamma   90.00
#
_symmetry.space_group_name_H-M   'P 1'
#
loop_
_entity.id
_entity.type
_entity.pdbx_description
1 polymer ?
#
loop_
_entity_poly.entity_id
_entity_poly.type
_entity_poly.pdbx_seq_one_letter_code
_entity_poly.pdbx_strand_id
1 'polypeptide(L)'
;MRINRRVIYAVILTSSLLFLGKYIFSRKSDYTDLHQRHRPAKDDHREIERLGTHDDQCFYDPSCSPPQILFRIHAETANAPPFACLNDIRLFDGYELKNGVNLVSLNGTTGDVESMVSFDVAESDGNLINWLRSLPPSAIIVGVSFGDVAERVSSDARAALSAFGAVEILKWRGASSYAILGQHGLKQHAHELLVLQSDEHATHLIEGCFDVPLGDVGAVNTSRDLMDIQRIDPEKMAALGGSRNADQSVELGSKWVWCGMETSCAPDEIPMHFFTGESKDDSPRMCVGGYMVFDRDLNNAGRGLNVASIEPKTGRILSVAHFDTYQDDSSTLEEWLENVPLGNIMAVVSFDEASNMLSDMAKRIFYEMGSSMIHRLKFRASWYFVGHKGLAAYSPFEDLNVPTGNSWAKPIKTSICLPKKLDAWRGRAHKGKSAISLMPHNLPRRHFCLKHDGHGEFCDESRIDSLIHPRPLTDPSRERDPVFNMPIVIAAGLSTDALRICLESLMRQEGLNTQMVIVAYDKEYPENAELSTLFHVRSLPVNASDGYGSLILSALSATFAVFPSAAAVAVIEEDVKLAPDWLYYLSQTLPTLLSDTSVDVIHTFNPNGFTDTSGNDSLVYRTGFQPPLFSYVITRKKYEKEIKNKINCCANPGRWLWSSSSSLVPDMSRIDVTHNSLIPHWTNALFTRPRKMSEKSTTLVRNFESESMYDRSISSACMNAPRVPLRHVACGNWQQQIEEISSESNSSSVIVTCGNEVKDLAQASKCFGLYFDEHFVTGVYKRIIRFFADGTNVFIVPEKLIASPSFLKLFGSSFTA
;
A
#
# COMPACT_ATOMS: atom_id res chain seq x y z
N MET A 1 48.37 -10.96 5.11
CA MET A 1 48.83 -11.88 6.18
C MET A 1 47.62 -12.60 6.74
N ARG A 2 47.53 -13.92 6.56
CA ARG A 2 46.51 -14.79 7.18
C ARG A 2 47.00 -15.22 8.57
N ILE A 3 46.18 -15.05 9.61
CA ILE A 3 46.35 -15.75 10.90
C ILE A 3 44.98 -16.32 11.33
N ASN A 4 45.05 -17.52 11.88
CA ASN A 4 44.07 -18.60 11.80
C ASN A 4 43.27 -18.73 13.11
N ARG A 5 41.96 -18.93 13.00
CA ARG A 5 40.99 -19.13 14.09
C ARG A 5 41.02 -20.58 14.58
N ARG A 6 41.78 -20.91 15.63
CA ARG A 6 41.65 -22.17 16.39
C ARG A 6 42.18 -22.11 17.85
N VAL A 7 41.93 -21.06 18.64
CA VAL A 7 42.17 -21.14 20.11
C VAL A 7 41.29 -20.13 20.87
N ILE A 8 39.96 -20.27 20.89
CA ILE A 8 39.10 -19.68 21.95
C ILE A 8 37.90 -20.61 22.17
N TYR A 9 38.16 -21.79 22.73
CA TYR A 9 37.15 -22.68 23.30
C TYR A 9 37.83 -23.44 24.45
N ALA A 10 38.17 -22.74 25.53
CA ALA A 10 38.64 -23.35 26.78
C ALA A 10 38.79 -22.33 27.91
N VAL A 11 37.77 -21.55 28.27
CA VAL A 11 37.65 -21.00 29.64
C VAL A 11 36.18 -20.82 29.97
N ILE A 12 35.83 -21.16 31.21
CA ILE A 12 34.56 -20.93 31.92
C ILE A 12 33.56 -22.08 31.83
N LEU A 13 33.92 -23.15 32.53
CA LEU A 13 33.01 -24.14 33.08
C LEU A 13 33.42 -24.34 34.54
N THR A 14 32.75 -23.68 35.49
CA THR A 14 32.61 -24.11 36.91
C THR A 14 31.59 -23.22 37.65
N SER A 15 30.86 -23.84 38.59
CA SER A 15 29.81 -23.31 39.51
C SER A 15 28.38 -23.29 38.91
N SER A 16 27.34 -23.97 39.43
CA SER A 16 27.16 -24.77 40.64
C SER A 16 25.94 -25.71 40.49
N LEU A 17 26.10 -26.97 40.87
CA LEU A 17 25.05 -27.94 41.16
C LEU A 17 24.65 -27.80 42.64
N LEU A 18 23.38 -27.62 42.97
CA LEU A 18 22.79 -28.02 44.26
C LEU A 18 21.27 -28.19 44.08
N PHE A 19 20.75 -29.25 44.72
CA PHE A 19 19.35 -29.68 44.88
C PHE A 19 18.80 -30.74 43.91
N LEU A 20 19.09 -31.99 44.29
CA LEU A 20 18.34 -33.21 43.97
C LEU A 20 17.81 -33.76 45.31
N GLY A 21 16.53 -34.12 45.42
CA GLY A 21 16.08 -34.84 46.62
C GLY A 21 14.58 -35.06 46.82
N LYS A 22 14.16 -36.29 46.49
CA LYS A 22 12.97 -37.05 47.00
C LYS A 22 11.63 -36.67 46.36
N TYR A 23 10.77 -37.60 45.92
CA TYR A 23 10.34 -38.86 46.54
C TYR A 23 9.87 -39.89 45.47
N ILE A 24 10.30 -41.14 45.61
CA ILE A 24 9.69 -42.35 45.01
C ILE A 24 8.72 -42.89 46.07
N PHE A 25 7.47 -43.25 45.72
CA PHE A 25 6.77 -44.43 46.25
C PHE A 25 5.44 -44.69 45.53
N SER A 26 5.39 -45.83 44.84
CA SER A 26 4.32 -46.85 44.79
C SER A 26 2.83 -46.43 44.86
N ARG A 27 2.06 -46.82 43.83
CA ARG A 27 0.92 -47.73 44.02
C ARG A 27 0.56 -48.49 42.74
N LYS A 28 0.23 -49.76 42.96
CA LYS A 28 -0.02 -50.85 42.01
C LYS A 28 -1.46 -51.33 42.24
N SER A 29 -2.09 -51.90 41.19
CA SER A 29 -3.36 -52.68 41.22
C SER A 29 -4.64 -51.87 41.46
N ASP A 30 -5.79 -52.12 40.79
CA ASP A 30 -6.39 -53.41 40.41
C ASP A 30 -7.29 -53.37 39.16
N TYR A 31 -7.43 -54.58 38.59
CA TYR A 31 -8.42 -55.10 37.64
C TYR A 31 -9.89 -54.69 37.91
N THR A 32 -10.70 -54.52 36.86
CA THR A 32 -11.71 -55.53 36.46
C THR A 32 -12.44 -55.16 35.17
N ASP A 33 -12.59 -56.21 34.38
CA ASP A 33 -13.30 -56.40 33.13
C ASP A 33 -14.83 -56.42 33.32
N LEU A 34 -15.61 -55.89 32.36
CA LEU A 34 -17.02 -56.26 32.19
C LEU A 34 -17.54 -55.94 30.78
N HIS A 35 -17.44 -56.99 29.95
CA HIS A 35 -18.44 -57.48 29.01
C HIS A 35 -18.97 -56.60 27.86
N GLN A 36 -18.48 -56.99 26.67
CA GLN A 36 -19.18 -57.10 25.39
C GLN A 36 -20.71 -57.30 25.48
N ARG A 37 -21.44 -56.50 24.69
CA ARG A 37 -22.61 -56.97 23.93
C ARG A 37 -22.53 -56.46 22.49
N HIS A 38 -22.70 -57.39 21.57
CA HIS A 38 -22.62 -57.20 20.13
C HIS A 38 -24.01 -57.44 19.51
N ARG A 39 -24.26 -56.71 18.40
CA ARG A 39 -25.25 -56.90 17.30
C ARG A 39 -26.58 -56.14 17.39
N PRO A 40 -27.22 -55.84 16.24
CA PRO A 40 -26.66 -55.40 14.94
C PRO A 40 -27.43 -54.20 14.34
N ALA A 41 -26.89 -53.71 13.21
CA ALA A 41 -27.39 -52.64 12.37
C ALA A 41 -28.87 -52.79 11.94
N LYS A 42 -29.55 -51.64 11.84
CA LYS A 42 -30.67 -51.42 10.93
C LYS A 42 -30.46 -50.08 10.24
N ASP A 43 -30.39 -50.15 8.91
CA ASP A 43 -30.53 -49.04 7.98
C ASP A 43 -31.78 -48.22 8.32
N ASP A 44 -31.62 -46.90 8.39
CA ASP A 44 -32.67 -45.97 8.04
C ASP A 44 -32.01 -44.72 7.42
N HIS A 45 -32.06 -44.66 6.09
CA HIS A 45 -31.74 -43.45 5.34
C HIS A 45 -32.80 -42.39 5.67
N ARG A 46 -32.43 -41.40 6.48
CA ARG A 46 -33.11 -40.10 6.52
C ARG A 46 -32.12 -39.03 6.10
N GLU A 47 -32.44 -38.32 5.03
CA GLU A 47 -31.87 -37.02 4.70
C GLU A 47 -31.97 -36.13 5.94
N ILE A 48 -30.81 -35.73 6.49
CA ILE A 48 -30.74 -34.79 7.61
C ILE A 48 -30.47 -33.41 6.99
N GLU A 49 -31.51 -32.59 7.02
CA GLU A 49 -31.48 -31.15 6.77
C GLU A 49 -30.41 -30.47 7.64
N ARG A 50 -29.76 -29.45 7.04
CA ARG A 50 -28.72 -28.61 7.64
C ARG A 50 -29.29 -27.85 8.84
N LEU A 51 -29.02 -28.28 10.07
CA LEU A 51 -29.21 -27.44 11.26
C LEU A 51 -27.99 -26.51 11.44
N GLY A 52 -28.08 -25.31 10.86
CA GLY A 52 -27.32 -24.14 11.29
C GLY A 52 -28.14 -23.34 12.31
N THR A 53 -27.46 -22.60 13.19
CA THR A 53 -28.09 -21.66 14.12
C THR A 53 -28.89 -20.60 13.38
N HIS A 54 -30.02 -20.14 13.97
CA HIS A 54 -31.05 -19.29 13.35
C HIS A 54 -30.55 -17.94 12.77
N ASP A 55 -29.32 -17.51 13.10
CA ASP A 55 -28.71 -16.24 12.66
C ASP A 55 -27.99 -16.31 11.29
N ASP A 56 -27.69 -17.51 10.78
CA ASP A 56 -26.90 -17.70 9.53
C ASP A 56 -27.74 -18.18 8.33
N GLN A 57 -29.07 -18.24 8.46
CA GLN A 57 -29.95 -18.78 7.43
C GLN A 57 -30.83 -17.69 6.81
N CYS A 58 -30.81 -17.57 5.48
CA CYS A 58 -31.81 -16.78 4.76
C CYS A 58 -33.16 -17.47 4.95
N PHE A 59 -34.11 -16.78 5.57
CA PHE A 59 -35.46 -17.29 5.77
C PHE A 59 -36.46 -16.20 5.43
N TYR A 60 -37.61 -16.62 4.92
CA TYR A 60 -38.72 -15.73 4.65
C TYR A 60 -39.41 -15.33 5.97
N ASP A 61 -39.53 -14.03 6.21
CA ASP A 61 -40.34 -13.48 7.30
C ASP A 61 -41.69 -12.99 6.73
N PRO A 62 -42.83 -13.53 7.18
CA PRO A 62 -44.16 -13.10 6.75
C PRO A 62 -44.54 -11.67 7.19
N SER A 63 -43.66 -10.95 7.89
CA SER A 63 -43.86 -9.55 8.28
C SER A 63 -43.84 -8.56 7.10
N CYS A 64 -43.16 -8.89 6.00
CA CYS A 64 -43.18 -8.06 4.78
C CYS A 64 -44.47 -8.28 3.97
N SER A 65 -45.15 -7.19 3.60
CA SER A 65 -46.40 -7.27 2.82
C SER A 65 -46.10 -7.49 1.34
N PRO A 66 -46.62 -8.54 0.66
CA PRO A 66 -46.43 -8.70 -0.78
C PRO A 66 -46.89 -7.45 -1.54
N PRO A 67 -46.11 -6.89 -2.49
CA PRO A 67 -44.93 -7.46 -3.17
C PRO A 67 -43.56 -7.04 -2.60
N GLN A 68 -43.48 -6.60 -1.34
CA GLN A 68 -42.22 -6.17 -0.72
C GLN A 68 -41.20 -7.32 -0.62
N ILE A 69 -39.92 -6.95 -0.75
CA ILE A 69 -38.78 -7.87 -0.63
C ILE A 69 -38.15 -7.69 0.75
N LEU A 70 -38.00 -8.78 1.49
CA LEU A 70 -37.21 -8.80 2.73
C LEU A 70 -35.74 -8.77 2.37
N PHE A 71 -34.97 -7.86 2.97
CA PHE A 71 -33.51 -7.88 2.87
C PHE A 71 -32.88 -8.14 4.23
N ARG A 72 -31.77 -8.87 4.21
CA ARG A 72 -30.82 -8.97 5.32
C ARG A 72 -29.43 -8.84 4.78
N ILE A 73 -28.66 -7.91 5.30
CA ILE A 73 -27.26 -7.75 4.91
C ILE A 73 -26.43 -7.69 6.18
N HIS A 74 -25.58 -8.68 6.31
CA HIS A 74 -24.65 -8.80 7.41
C HIS A 74 -23.26 -8.40 6.94
N ALA A 75 -22.71 -7.34 7.52
CA ALA A 75 -21.36 -6.91 7.25
C ALA A 75 -20.34 -7.93 7.78
N GLU A 76 -19.13 -7.89 7.22
CA GLU A 76 -18.05 -8.76 7.65
C GLU A 76 -17.71 -8.52 9.14
N THR A 77 -17.46 -9.61 9.86
CA THR A 77 -16.97 -9.58 11.25
C THR A 77 -15.57 -10.17 11.34
N ALA A 78 -14.98 -10.16 12.54
CA ALA A 78 -13.73 -10.87 12.80
C ALA A 78 -13.83 -12.38 12.54
N ASN A 79 -15.01 -13.00 12.72
CA ASN A 79 -15.15 -14.46 12.76
C ASN A 79 -16.02 -15.04 11.63
N ALA A 80 -16.82 -14.21 10.96
CA ALA A 80 -17.75 -14.62 9.92
C ALA A 80 -17.60 -13.75 8.67
N PRO A 81 -17.65 -14.36 7.46
CA PRO A 81 -17.73 -13.60 6.21
C PRO A 81 -19.05 -12.81 6.14
N PRO A 82 -19.12 -11.75 5.33
CA PRO A 82 -20.36 -11.06 5.09
C PRO A 82 -21.36 -11.96 4.35
N PHE A 83 -22.64 -11.65 4.48
CA PHE A 83 -23.67 -12.26 3.64
C PHE A 83 -24.78 -11.27 3.33
N ALA A 84 -25.50 -11.54 2.25
CA ALA A 84 -26.72 -10.83 1.92
C ALA A 84 -27.80 -11.84 1.51
N CYS A 85 -29.03 -11.59 1.95
CA CYS A 85 -30.22 -12.36 1.62
C CYS A 85 -31.28 -11.42 1.06
N LEU A 86 -31.99 -11.89 0.04
CA LEU A 86 -33.26 -11.33 -0.41
C LEU A 86 -34.32 -12.42 -0.27
N ASN A 87 -35.31 -12.21 0.59
CA ASN A 87 -36.23 -13.24 1.05
C ASN A 87 -35.46 -14.46 1.57
N ASP A 88 -35.72 -15.65 1.04
CA ASP A 88 -35.03 -16.91 1.34
C ASP A 88 -33.82 -17.19 0.43
N ILE A 89 -33.47 -16.26 -0.46
CA ILE A 89 -32.38 -16.43 -1.42
C ILE A 89 -31.10 -15.78 -0.88
N ARG A 90 -30.06 -16.61 -0.70
CA ARG A 90 -28.70 -16.14 -0.38
C ARG A 90 -28.02 -15.62 -1.64
N LEU A 91 -27.50 -14.39 -1.56
CA LEU A 91 -26.87 -13.72 -2.69
C LEU A 91 -25.39 -14.03 -2.87
N PHE A 92 -24.67 -14.47 -1.83
CA PHE A 92 -23.25 -14.79 -1.96
C PHE A 92 -22.94 -16.06 -1.16
N ASP A 93 -22.28 -17.04 -1.80
CA ASP A 93 -21.65 -18.14 -1.07
C ASP A 93 -20.26 -17.71 -0.57
N GLY A 94 -19.85 -18.21 0.60
CA GLY A 94 -18.55 -17.87 1.20
C GLY A 94 -17.36 -18.24 0.30
N TYR A 95 -17.52 -19.24 -0.59
CA TYR A 95 -16.50 -19.62 -1.57
C TYR A 95 -16.44 -18.68 -2.79
N GLU A 96 -17.48 -17.90 -3.06
CA GLU A 96 -17.59 -16.99 -4.22
C GLU A 96 -17.20 -15.55 -3.88
N LEU A 97 -17.02 -15.24 -2.59
CA LEU A 97 -16.53 -13.96 -2.13
C LEU A 97 -15.07 -13.75 -2.55
N LYS A 98 -14.80 -12.60 -3.17
CA LYS A 98 -13.44 -12.11 -3.39
C LYS A 98 -13.07 -11.06 -2.34
N ASN A 99 -11.78 -10.93 -2.05
CA ASN A 99 -11.24 -9.85 -1.22
C ASN A 99 -11.48 -8.51 -1.92
N GLY A 100 -12.53 -7.79 -1.53
CA GLY A 100 -12.95 -6.56 -2.16
C GLY A 100 -14.44 -6.28 -1.99
N VAL A 101 -15.11 -5.94 -3.08
CA VAL A 101 -16.53 -5.56 -3.07
C VAL A 101 -17.32 -6.58 -3.86
N ASN A 102 -18.32 -7.19 -3.24
CA ASN A 102 -19.16 -8.23 -3.82
C ASN A 102 -20.56 -7.66 -3.97
N LEU A 103 -21.09 -7.62 -5.20
CA LEU A 103 -22.30 -6.89 -5.56
C LEU A 103 -23.28 -7.74 -6.37
N VAL A 104 -24.57 -7.51 -6.15
CA VAL A 104 -25.68 -8.00 -6.96
C VAL A 104 -26.43 -6.81 -7.52
N SER A 105 -26.74 -6.82 -8.82
CA SER A 105 -27.67 -5.87 -9.43
C SER A 105 -29.05 -6.50 -9.59
N LEU A 106 -30.08 -5.76 -9.19
CA LEU A 106 -31.48 -6.11 -9.43
C LEU A 106 -32.11 -5.11 -10.42
N ASN A 107 -33.08 -5.60 -11.17
CA ASN A 107 -33.91 -4.76 -11.99
C ASN A 107 -34.71 -3.76 -11.12
N GLY A 108 -34.59 -2.47 -11.42
CA GLY A 108 -35.22 -1.39 -10.67
C GLY A 108 -36.75 -1.37 -10.66
N THR A 109 -37.39 -2.15 -11.52
CA THR A 109 -38.85 -2.23 -11.66
C THR A 109 -39.44 -3.57 -11.27
N THR A 110 -38.72 -4.69 -11.46
CA THR A 110 -39.22 -6.03 -11.12
C THR A 110 -38.61 -6.61 -9.85
N GLY A 111 -37.41 -6.15 -9.45
CA GLY A 111 -36.65 -6.72 -8.34
C GLY A 111 -35.91 -8.02 -8.68
N ASP A 112 -35.95 -8.46 -9.94
CA ASP A 112 -35.26 -9.67 -10.39
C ASP A 112 -33.74 -9.49 -10.39
N VAL A 113 -33.00 -10.54 -9.99
CA VAL A 113 -31.54 -10.56 -10.04
C VAL A 113 -31.06 -10.57 -11.49
N GLU A 114 -30.31 -9.54 -11.89
CA GLU A 114 -29.76 -9.40 -13.26
C GLU A 114 -28.31 -9.87 -13.34
N SER A 115 -27.48 -9.57 -12.32
CA SER A 115 -26.09 -10.01 -12.28
C SER A 115 -25.54 -10.07 -10.86
N MET A 116 -24.55 -10.94 -10.65
CA MET A 116 -23.80 -11.10 -9.40
C MET A 116 -22.31 -11.09 -9.74
N VAL A 117 -21.56 -10.18 -9.15
CA VAL A 117 -20.15 -9.94 -9.50
C VAL A 117 -19.33 -9.62 -8.25
N SER A 118 -18.16 -10.24 -8.16
CA SER A 118 -17.17 -10.02 -7.10
C SER A 118 -15.95 -9.29 -7.68
N PHE A 119 -15.60 -8.14 -7.10
CA PHE A 119 -14.49 -7.30 -7.53
C PHE A 119 -13.36 -7.33 -6.51
N ASP A 120 -12.19 -7.80 -6.95
CA ASP A 120 -10.96 -7.68 -6.16
C ASP A 120 -10.40 -6.25 -6.28
N VAL A 121 -10.81 -5.39 -5.35
CA VAL A 121 -10.36 -3.98 -5.33
C VAL A 121 -8.91 -3.86 -4.83
N ALA A 122 -8.31 -4.95 -4.35
CA ALA A 122 -6.89 -5.00 -4.06
C ALA A 122 -6.02 -5.04 -5.32
N GLU A 123 -6.50 -5.65 -6.39
CA GLU A 123 -5.87 -5.60 -7.72
C GLU A 123 -6.20 -4.30 -8.47
N SER A 124 -7.46 -3.89 -8.51
CA SER A 124 -7.94 -2.64 -9.11
C SER A 124 -9.44 -2.47 -8.86
N ASP A 125 -9.86 -1.30 -8.39
CA ASP A 125 -11.30 -0.95 -8.29
C ASP A 125 -11.91 -0.51 -9.63
N GLY A 126 -11.14 -0.61 -10.72
CA GLY A 126 -11.58 -0.10 -12.01
C GLY A 126 -12.73 -0.87 -12.63
N ASN A 127 -12.72 -2.20 -12.48
CA ASN A 127 -13.80 -3.06 -12.94
C ASN A 127 -15.10 -2.78 -12.16
N LEU A 128 -14.98 -2.52 -10.85
CA LEU A 128 -16.10 -2.12 -10.00
C LEU A 128 -16.74 -0.83 -10.51
N ILE A 129 -15.95 0.22 -10.73
CA ILE A 129 -16.46 1.52 -11.22
C ILE A 129 -17.13 1.37 -12.58
N ASN A 130 -16.50 0.64 -13.52
CA ASN A 130 -17.03 0.46 -14.86
C ASN A 130 -18.36 -0.30 -14.83
N TRP A 131 -18.45 -1.34 -13.99
CA TRP A 131 -19.68 -2.09 -13.80
C TRP A 131 -20.79 -1.20 -13.21
N LEU A 132 -20.51 -0.49 -12.10
CA LEU A 132 -21.46 0.44 -11.48
C LEU A 132 -22.00 1.49 -12.46
N ARG A 133 -21.12 2.07 -13.29
CA ARG A 133 -21.50 3.08 -14.30
C ARG A 133 -22.25 2.49 -15.49
N SER A 134 -22.07 1.19 -15.76
CA SER A 134 -22.77 0.50 -16.84
C SER A 134 -24.19 0.07 -16.48
N LEU A 135 -24.53 0.06 -15.18
CA LEU A 135 -25.86 -0.34 -14.72
C LEU A 135 -26.95 0.63 -15.22
N PRO A 136 -28.15 0.11 -15.56
CA PRO A 136 -29.22 0.94 -16.09
C PRO A 136 -29.71 1.97 -15.07
N PRO A 137 -30.32 3.08 -15.52
CA PRO A 137 -31.03 4.01 -14.63
C PRO A 137 -32.04 3.23 -13.77
N SER A 138 -32.16 3.59 -12.49
CA SER A 138 -32.98 2.90 -11.49
C SER A 138 -32.53 1.48 -11.08
N ALA A 139 -31.40 0.95 -11.56
CA ALA A 139 -30.88 -0.34 -11.05
C ALA A 139 -30.71 -0.32 -9.52
N ILE A 140 -31.11 -1.40 -8.86
CA ILE A 140 -30.89 -1.58 -7.41
C ILE A 140 -29.61 -2.40 -7.24
N ILE A 141 -28.78 -2.06 -6.25
CA ILE A 141 -27.60 -2.83 -5.89
C ILE A 141 -27.69 -3.31 -4.45
N VAL A 142 -27.25 -4.54 -4.23
CA VAL A 142 -26.99 -5.12 -2.90
C VAL A 142 -25.53 -5.50 -2.84
N GLY A 143 -24.80 -5.00 -1.85
CA GLY A 143 -23.36 -5.16 -1.79
C GLY A 143 -22.80 -5.33 -0.39
N VAL A 144 -21.70 -6.07 -0.32
CA VAL A 144 -20.90 -6.27 0.89
C VAL A 144 -19.41 -6.20 0.58
N SER A 145 -18.65 -5.55 1.45
CA SER A 145 -17.19 -5.60 1.43
C SER A 145 -16.68 -6.86 2.13
N PHE A 146 -15.57 -7.40 1.65
CA PHE A 146 -14.88 -8.53 2.28
C PHE A 146 -13.36 -8.32 2.29
N GLY A 147 -12.75 -8.43 3.45
CA GLY A 147 -11.33 -8.19 3.69
C GLY A 147 -10.99 -6.74 4.05
N ASP A 148 -9.70 -6.46 4.26
CA ASP A 148 -9.20 -5.11 4.56
C ASP A 148 -9.03 -4.28 3.27
N VAL A 149 -10.16 -3.76 2.79
CA VAL A 149 -10.25 -3.19 1.44
C VAL A 149 -10.70 -1.74 1.39
N ALA A 150 -11.12 -1.16 2.52
CA ALA A 150 -11.64 0.21 2.57
C ALA A 150 -10.66 1.24 2.00
N GLU A 151 -9.36 1.09 2.29
CA GLU A 151 -8.30 1.98 1.80
C GLU A 151 -7.89 1.72 0.34
N ARG A 152 -8.35 0.61 -0.25
CA ARG A 152 -8.06 0.26 -1.64
C ARG A 152 -9.15 0.72 -2.61
N VAL A 153 -10.31 1.12 -2.08
CA VAL A 153 -11.39 1.75 -2.85
C VAL A 153 -11.04 3.23 -3.09
N SER A 154 -11.02 3.67 -4.34
CA SER A 154 -10.71 5.06 -4.72
C SER A 154 -11.85 6.03 -4.41
N SER A 155 -11.58 7.34 -4.50
CA SER A 155 -12.63 8.37 -4.47
C SER A 155 -13.63 8.19 -5.60
N ASP A 156 -13.19 7.80 -6.80
CA ASP A 156 -14.07 7.55 -7.96
C ASP A 156 -15.01 6.35 -7.75
N ALA A 157 -14.54 5.30 -7.09
CA ALA A 157 -15.39 4.16 -6.71
C ALA A 157 -16.42 4.54 -5.65
N ARG A 158 -16.02 5.33 -4.65
CA ARG A 158 -16.97 5.86 -3.66
C ARG A 158 -17.99 6.79 -4.30
N ALA A 159 -17.57 7.66 -5.21
CA ALA A 159 -18.45 8.54 -5.96
C ALA A 159 -19.41 7.76 -6.88
N ALA A 160 -18.95 6.68 -7.50
CA ALA A 160 -19.80 5.78 -8.29
C ALA A 160 -20.86 5.09 -7.41
N LEU A 161 -20.51 4.67 -6.20
CA LEU A 161 -21.46 4.12 -5.22
C LEU A 161 -22.42 5.19 -4.69
N SER A 162 -21.97 6.44 -4.52
CA SER A 162 -22.84 7.57 -4.13
C SER A 162 -23.95 7.85 -5.15
N ALA A 163 -23.78 7.48 -6.41
CA ALA A 163 -24.85 7.55 -7.41
C ALA A 163 -26.05 6.63 -7.09
N PHE A 164 -25.89 5.68 -6.15
CA PHE A 164 -26.93 4.78 -5.68
C PHE A 164 -27.58 5.24 -4.36
N GLY A 165 -27.35 6.49 -3.95
CA GLY A 165 -27.87 7.06 -2.70
C GLY A 165 -26.95 6.85 -1.48
N ALA A 166 -25.74 6.33 -1.69
CA ALA A 166 -24.76 6.07 -0.63
C ALA A 166 -24.11 7.37 -0.13
N VAL A 167 -24.26 7.67 1.15
CA VAL A 167 -23.74 8.87 1.82
C VAL A 167 -22.65 8.51 2.83
N GLU A 168 -22.80 7.40 3.54
CA GLU A 168 -21.81 6.90 4.50
C GLU A 168 -20.58 6.30 3.80
N ILE A 169 -20.69 5.91 2.53
CA ILE A 169 -19.57 5.43 1.70
C ILE A 169 -18.34 6.33 1.72
N LEU A 170 -18.52 7.66 1.83
CA LEU A 170 -17.41 8.61 1.86
C LEU A 170 -16.57 8.48 3.13
N LYS A 171 -17.19 8.02 4.23
CA LYS A 171 -16.55 7.76 5.53
C LYS A 171 -15.91 6.37 5.61
N TRP A 172 -16.17 5.48 4.64
CA TRP A 172 -15.62 4.13 4.62
C TRP A 172 -14.08 4.17 4.47
N ARG A 173 -13.38 3.85 5.56
CA ARG A 173 -11.92 3.95 5.76
C ARG A 173 -11.42 2.94 6.79
N GLY A 174 -10.14 2.61 6.74
CA GLY A 174 -9.43 1.72 7.67
C GLY A 174 -10.02 0.31 7.73
N ALA A 175 -9.83 -0.36 8.87
CA ALA A 175 -10.36 -1.69 9.13
C ALA A 175 -11.87 -1.66 9.45
N SER A 176 -12.68 -1.16 8.50
CA SER A 176 -14.13 -1.18 8.59
C SER A 176 -14.75 -1.95 7.42
N SER A 177 -15.82 -2.69 7.73
CA SER A 177 -16.65 -3.36 6.74
C SER A 177 -17.82 -2.46 6.33
N TYR A 178 -18.22 -2.57 5.07
CA TYR A 178 -19.26 -1.76 4.46
C TYR A 178 -20.28 -2.66 3.76
N ALA A 179 -21.55 -2.32 3.89
CA ALA A 179 -22.63 -2.94 3.17
C ALA A 179 -23.64 -1.90 2.67
N ILE A 180 -24.29 -2.19 1.55
CA ILE A 180 -25.21 -1.28 0.88
C ILE A 180 -26.41 -2.03 0.29
N LEU A 181 -27.59 -1.44 0.46
CA LEU A 181 -28.75 -1.60 -0.42
C LEU A 181 -29.14 -0.22 -0.93
N GLY A 182 -28.91 0.02 -2.23
CA GLY A 182 -29.08 1.33 -2.86
C GLY A 182 -29.69 1.24 -4.25
N GLN A 183 -30.15 2.37 -4.80
CA GLN A 183 -30.76 2.43 -6.13
C GLN A 183 -30.19 3.59 -6.93
N HIS A 184 -29.87 3.35 -8.21
CA HIS A 184 -29.27 4.35 -9.06
C HIS A 184 -30.19 5.56 -9.27
N GLY A 185 -29.74 6.74 -8.86
CA GLY A 185 -30.53 7.98 -8.89
C GLY A 185 -31.49 8.17 -7.70
N LEU A 186 -31.37 7.36 -6.64
CA LEU A 186 -32.18 7.48 -5.42
C LEU A 186 -32.00 8.88 -4.80
N LYS A 187 -33.10 9.57 -4.53
CA LYS A 187 -33.09 10.89 -3.86
C LYS A 187 -32.96 10.79 -2.35
N GLN A 188 -33.40 9.68 -1.77
CA GLN A 188 -33.20 9.36 -0.35
C GLN A 188 -31.84 8.68 -0.14
N HIS A 189 -31.45 8.52 1.13
CA HIS A 189 -30.24 7.78 1.45
C HIS A 189 -30.46 6.28 1.26
N ALA A 190 -29.43 5.60 0.75
CA ALA A 190 -29.37 4.16 0.70
C ALA A 190 -29.38 3.55 2.12
N HIS A 191 -29.76 2.28 2.22
CA HIS A 191 -29.51 1.52 3.44
C HIS A 191 -28.04 1.14 3.47
N GLU A 192 -27.27 1.81 4.33
CA GLU A 192 -25.84 1.59 4.49
C GLU A 192 -25.55 1.05 5.88
N LEU A 193 -24.55 0.16 5.95
CA LEU A 193 -23.98 -0.30 7.21
C LEU A 193 -22.47 -0.16 7.14
N LEU A 194 -21.91 0.63 8.04
CA LEU A 194 -20.47 0.81 8.20
C LEU A 194 -20.08 0.32 9.60
N VAL A 195 -19.25 -0.72 9.68
CA VAL A 195 -18.86 -1.33 10.95
C VAL A 195 -17.35 -1.33 11.11
N LEU A 196 -16.86 -0.72 12.19
CA LEU A 196 -15.45 -0.82 12.57
C LEU A 196 -15.19 -2.22 13.14
N GLN A 197 -14.19 -2.95 12.60
CA GLN A 197 -13.90 -4.32 13.02
C GLN A 197 -13.47 -4.44 14.50
N SER A 198 -13.10 -3.33 15.15
CA SER A 198 -12.72 -3.29 16.56
C SER A 198 -13.89 -3.14 17.54
N ASP A 199 -15.11 -2.85 17.06
CA ASP A 199 -16.27 -2.60 17.93
C ASP A 199 -17.09 -3.89 18.13
N GLU A 200 -16.83 -4.61 19.21
CA GLU A 200 -17.55 -5.85 19.57
C GLU A 200 -19.04 -5.63 19.88
N HIS A 201 -19.49 -4.37 20.05
CA HIS A 201 -20.89 -4.03 20.38
C HIS A 201 -21.65 -3.48 19.16
N ALA A 202 -20.98 -3.33 18.02
CA ALA A 202 -21.62 -2.82 16.81
C ALA A 202 -22.65 -3.81 16.26
N THR A 203 -23.76 -3.27 15.76
CA THR A 203 -24.73 -4.07 15.01
C THR A 203 -24.13 -4.41 13.65
N HIS A 204 -23.96 -5.69 13.35
CA HIS A 204 -23.40 -6.16 12.08
C HIS A 204 -24.46 -6.50 11.03
N LEU A 205 -25.75 -6.34 11.36
CA LEU A 205 -26.87 -6.69 10.50
C LEU A 205 -27.74 -5.46 10.24
N ILE A 206 -28.06 -5.23 8.97
CA ILE A 206 -29.19 -4.39 8.57
C ILE A 206 -30.26 -5.28 7.94
N GLU A 207 -31.50 -5.11 8.38
CA GLU A 207 -32.64 -5.87 7.88
C GLU A 207 -33.90 -5.01 7.78
N GLY A 208 -34.79 -5.40 6.87
CA GLY A 208 -36.06 -4.70 6.66
C GLY A 208 -36.78 -5.15 5.39
N CYS A 209 -37.90 -4.50 5.09
CA CYS A 209 -38.65 -4.70 3.86
C CYS A 209 -38.48 -3.48 2.95
N PHE A 210 -38.40 -3.69 1.63
CA PHE A 210 -38.42 -2.60 0.67
C PHE A 210 -39.39 -2.87 -0.49
N ASP A 211 -39.94 -1.78 -1.03
CA ASP A 211 -40.74 -1.76 -2.25
C ASP A 211 -39.83 -1.64 -3.49
N VAL A 212 -40.31 -2.07 -4.66
CA VAL A 212 -39.63 -1.82 -5.94
C VAL A 212 -40.43 -0.77 -6.72
N PRO A 213 -39.86 0.42 -7.01
CA PRO A 213 -38.50 0.89 -6.72
C PRO A 213 -38.26 1.19 -5.22
N LEU A 214 -37.00 1.14 -4.79
CA LEU A 214 -36.53 1.36 -3.41
C LEU A 214 -36.96 2.73 -2.85
N GLY A 215 -37.18 3.71 -3.73
CA GLY A 215 -37.68 5.03 -3.37
C GLY A 215 -37.82 5.97 -4.56
N ASP A 216 -37.78 7.28 -4.30
CA ASP A 216 -37.93 8.29 -5.36
C ASP A 216 -36.66 8.37 -6.21
N VAL A 217 -36.73 7.99 -7.48
CA VAL A 217 -35.61 8.05 -8.42
C VAL A 217 -35.65 9.35 -9.23
N GLY A 218 -34.55 10.11 -9.22
CA GLY A 218 -34.35 11.31 -10.04
C GLY A 218 -33.94 11.00 -11.48
N ALA A 219 -34.09 11.98 -12.38
CA ALA A 219 -33.56 11.87 -13.73
C ALA A 219 -32.03 11.83 -13.69
N VAL A 220 -31.44 10.67 -14.02
CA VAL A 220 -29.99 10.49 -14.06
C VAL A 220 -29.45 11.00 -15.39
N ASN A 221 -28.66 12.07 -15.35
CA ASN A 221 -28.05 12.64 -16.55
C ASN A 221 -26.80 11.81 -16.92
N THR A 222 -26.98 10.77 -17.74
CA THR A 222 -25.94 9.81 -18.17
C THR A 222 -24.86 10.40 -19.09
N SER A 223 -24.81 11.72 -19.25
CA SER A 223 -24.00 12.42 -20.27
C SER A 223 -22.77 13.17 -19.74
N ARG A 224 -22.39 13.02 -18.47
CA ARG A 224 -21.14 13.61 -17.94
C ARG A 224 -20.37 12.62 -17.07
N ASP A 225 -19.05 12.59 -17.28
CA ASP A 225 -18.01 11.82 -16.59
C ASP A 225 -17.65 10.43 -17.15
N LEU A 226 -17.56 10.31 -18.48
CA LEU A 226 -16.52 9.48 -19.10
C LEU A 226 -15.21 10.29 -19.15
N MET A 227 -14.64 10.64 -18.00
CA MET A 227 -13.20 10.91 -17.97
C MET A 227 -12.50 9.55 -18.05
N ASP A 228 -11.53 9.40 -18.97
CA ASP A 228 -10.63 8.25 -18.98
C ASP A 228 -9.94 8.17 -17.62
N ILE A 229 -10.39 7.25 -16.77
CA ILE A 229 -9.83 7.07 -15.42
C ILE A 229 -8.42 6.52 -15.59
N GLN A 230 -7.43 7.26 -15.12
CA GLN A 230 -6.04 6.81 -15.10
C GLN A 230 -5.92 5.64 -14.12
N ARG A 231 -5.47 4.49 -14.60
CA ARG A 231 -5.35 3.27 -13.79
C ARG A 231 -4.08 2.51 -14.11
N ILE A 232 -3.65 1.74 -13.11
CA ILE A 232 -2.58 0.76 -13.24
C ILE A 232 -3.04 -0.35 -14.19
N ASP A 233 -2.21 -0.64 -15.18
CA ASP A 233 -2.30 -1.81 -16.04
C ASP A 233 -1.75 -3.04 -15.29
N PRO A 234 -2.61 -3.96 -14.82
CA PRO A 234 -2.19 -5.07 -13.96
C PRO A 234 -1.30 -6.07 -14.70
N GLU A 235 -1.54 -6.29 -16.00
CA GLU A 235 -0.71 -7.19 -16.82
C GLU A 235 0.72 -6.65 -16.95
N LYS A 236 0.86 -5.34 -17.19
CA LYS A 236 2.19 -4.71 -17.23
C LYS A 236 2.86 -4.68 -15.87
N MET A 237 2.11 -4.42 -14.79
CA MET A 237 2.67 -4.52 -13.44
C MET A 237 3.20 -5.92 -13.14
N ALA A 238 2.43 -6.96 -13.46
CA ALA A 238 2.86 -8.35 -13.26
C ALA A 238 4.08 -8.68 -14.13
N ALA A 239 4.08 -8.27 -15.40
CA ALA A 239 5.20 -8.49 -16.32
C ALA A 239 6.50 -7.79 -15.85
N LEU A 240 6.40 -6.60 -15.26
CA LEU A 240 7.53 -5.84 -14.74
C LEU A 240 7.97 -6.30 -13.34
N GLY A 241 7.03 -6.80 -12.53
CA GLY A 241 7.25 -7.20 -11.15
C GLY A 241 8.06 -8.49 -10.97
N GLY A 242 8.45 -9.16 -12.06
CA GLY A 242 9.27 -10.38 -12.02
C GLY A 242 8.59 -11.56 -11.31
N SER A 243 7.35 -11.41 -10.86
CA SER A 243 6.60 -12.46 -10.21
C SER A 243 6.27 -13.51 -11.25
N ARG A 244 7.05 -14.59 -11.24
CA ARG A 244 6.52 -15.87 -11.64
C ARG A 244 5.44 -16.17 -10.63
N ASN A 245 4.20 -15.75 -10.91
CA ASN A 245 3.08 -16.41 -10.29
C ASN A 245 3.29 -17.90 -10.58
N ALA A 246 3.58 -18.67 -9.52
CA ALA A 246 3.14 -20.05 -9.49
C ALA A 246 1.61 -19.99 -9.43
N ASP A 247 1.00 -19.58 -10.55
CA ASP A 247 -0.41 -19.78 -10.83
C ASP A 247 -0.56 -21.27 -11.12
N GLN A 248 -0.39 -22.08 -10.08
CA GLN A 248 -1.02 -23.39 -10.07
C GLN A 248 -2.45 -23.11 -9.61
N SER A 249 -3.37 -23.12 -10.56
CA SER A 249 -4.79 -23.16 -10.29
C SER A 249 -5.04 -24.24 -9.24
N VAL A 250 -5.56 -23.86 -8.07
CA VAL A 250 -5.88 -24.81 -6.99
C VAL A 250 -6.94 -25.76 -7.52
N GLU A 251 -6.57 -27.03 -7.74
CA GLU A 251 -7.53 -28.05 -8.16
C GLU A 251 -8.19 -28.63 -6.90
N LEU A 252 -9.50 -28.41 -6.74
CA LEU A 252 -10.26 -29.06 -5.67
C LEU A 252 -10.66 -30.47 -6.11
N GLY A 253 -10.27 -31.46 -5.31
CA GLY A 253 -10.61 -32.86 -5.52
C GLY A 253 -12.05 -33.19 -5.12
N SER A 254 -12.30 -34.48 -4.89
CA SER A 254 -13.62 -34.97 -4.49
C SER A 254 -14.11 -34.32 -3.20
N LYS A 255 -15.43 -34.06 -3.14
CA LYS A 255 -16.09 -33.61 -1.93
C LYS A 255 -16.09 -34.74 -0.91
N TRP A 256 -15.50 -34.51 0.24
CA TRP A 256 -15.46 -35.43 1.37
C TRP A 256 -16.07 -34.75 2.60
N VAL A 257 -17.36 -34.98 2.82
CA VAL A 257 -18.15 -34.29 3.83
C VAL A 257 -17.48 -34.37 5.21
N TRP A 258 -17.34 -33.22 5.87
CA TRP A 258 -16.64 -33.04 7.15
C TRP A 258 -15.23 -33.63 7.20
N CYS A 259 -14.57 -33.77 6.05
CA CYS A 259 -13.27 -34.42 5.90
C CYS A 259 -13.23 -35.81 6.57
N GLY A 260 -14.33 -36.56 6.42
CA GLY A 260 -14.45 -37.93 6.90
C GLY A 260 -14.77 -38.09 8.39
N MET A 261 -15.09 -37.00 9.09
CA MET A 261 -15.55 -37.06 10.48
C MET A 261 -17.03 -37.47 10.56
N GLU A 262 -17.42 -38.15 11.65
CA GLU A 262 -18.81 -38.57 11.89
C GLU A 262 -19.72 -37.40 12.30
N THR A 263 -19.15 -36.36 12.91
CA THR A 263 -19.85 -35.17 13.41
C THR A 263 -19.32 -33.89 12.76
N SER A 264 -20.21 -32.95 12.46
CA SER A 264 -19.83 -31.63 11.94
C SER A 264 -19.09 -30.80 13.01
N CYS A 265 -18.16 -29.96 12.56
CA CYS A 265 -17.54 -28.93 13.40
C CYS A 265 -18.53 -27.81 13.73
N ALA A 266 -18.20 -26.99 14.74
CA ALA A 266 -18.95 -25.77 15.04
C ALA A 266 -18.86 -24.75 13.87
N PRO A 267 -19.81 -23.81 13.74
CA PRO A 267 -19.81 -22.83 12.64
C PRO A 267 -18.53 -21.95 12.54
N ASP A 268 -17.86 -21.75 13.66
CA ASP A 268 -16.60 -21.00 13.80
C ASP A 268 -15.35 -21.88 13.67
N GLU A 269 -15.49 -23.10 13.16
CA GLU A 269 -14.42 -24.08 12.96
C GLU A 269 -14.40 -24.62 11.51
N ILE A 270 -13.22 -25.01 11.04
CA ILE A 270 -12.98 -25.57 9.71
C ILE A 270 -12.66 -27.07 9.88
N PRO A 271 -13.42 -28.00 9.26
CA PRO A 271 -13.06 -29.41 9.28
C PRO A 271 -11.83 -29.67 8.42
N MET A 272 -10.85 -30.41 8.96
CA MET A 272 -9.63 -30.78 8.25
C MET A 272 -9.25 -32.24 8.47
N HIS A 273 -8.53 -32.83 7.51
CA HIS A 273 -7.90 -34.15 7.64
C HIS A 273 -6.47 -34.12 7.12
N PHE A 274 -5.57 -34.84 7.79
CA PHE A 274 -4.16 -34.98 7.43
C PHE A 274 -3.74 -36.44 7.43
N PHE A 275 -3.03 -36.84 6.37
CA PHE A 275 -2.45 -38.15 6.23
C PHE A 275 -1.06 -38.07 5.58
N THR A 276 -0.01 -38.54 6.28
CA THR A 276 1.39 -38.40 5.84
C THR A 276 1.91 -39.57 4.98
N GLY A 277 1.06 -40.54 4.62
CA GLY A 277 1.46 -41.73 3.86
C GLY A 277 2.14 -42.82 4.69
N GLU A 278 1.82 -44.09 4.43
CA GLU A 278 2.44 -45.26 5.09
C GLU A 278 3.79 -45.65 4.51
N SER A 279 4.01 -45.34 3.23
CA SER A 279 5.22 -45.65 2.48
C SER A 279 5.37 -44.69 1.31
N LYS A 280 6.50 -44.75 0.59
CA LYS A 280 6.73 -43.97 -0.64
C LYS A 280 5.67 -44.16 -1.74
N ASP A 281 4.88 -45.24 -1.68
CA ASP A 281 3.88 -45.59 -2.70
C ASP A 281 2.43 -45.22 -2.26
N ASP A 282 2.27 -44.62 -1.08
CA ASP A 282 0.97 -44.23 -0.51
C ASP A 282 0.92 -42.72 -0.27
N SER A 283 0.47 -41.99 -1.30
CA SER A 283 0.48 -40.52 -1.36
C SER A 283 -0.12 -39.83 -0.12
N PRO A 284 0.37 -38.64 0.23
CA PRO A 284 -0.19 -37.88 1.34
C PRO A 284 -1.60 -37.42 0.98
N ARG A 285 -2.46 -37.30 2.00
CA ARG A 285 -3.80 -36.76 1.84
C ARG A 285 -4.04 -35.58 2.76
N MET A 286 -4.68 -34.55 2.22
CA MET A 286 -5.16 -33.41 2.99
C MET A 286 -6.57 -33.02 2.52
N CYS A 287 -7.50 -32.90 3.47
CA CYS A 287 -8.83 -32.36 3.22
C CYS A 287 -9.02 -31.09 4.05
N VAL A 288 -9.67 -30.09 3.45
CA VAL A 288 -9.96 -28.80 4.09
C VAL A 288 -11.37 -28.37 3.72
N GLY A 289 -12.19 -28.01 4.71
CA GLY A 289 -13.55 -27.50 4.46
C GLY A 289 -14.47 -28.50 3.76
N GLY A 290 -14.15 -29.79 3.80
CA GLY A 290 -14.89 -30.85 3.12
C GLY A 290 -14.49 -31.12 1.67
N TYR A 291 -13.36 -30.57 1.19
CA TYR A 291 -12.81 -30.83 -0.13
C TYR A 291 -11.40 -31.40 -0.02
N MET A 292 -11.09 -32.39 -0.86
CA MET A 292 -9.73 -32.92 -0.99
C MET A 292 -8.83 -31.88 -1.65
N VAL A 293 -7.69 -31.59 -1.02
CA VAL A 293 -6.69 -30.60 -1.46
C VAL A 293 -5.42 -31.29 -1.94
N PHE A 294 -4.96 -32.32 -1.23
CA PHE A 294 -3.89 -33.19 -1.70
C PHE A 294 -4.36 -34.64 -1.67
N ASP A 295 -4.09 -35.36 -2.76
CA ASP A 295 -4.24 -36.80 -2.90
C ASP A 295 -3.36 -37.25 -4.08
N ARG A 296 -3.33 -38.56 -4.36
CA ARG A 296 -2.69 -39.09 -5.56
C ARG A 296 -3.22 -38.37 -6.81
N ASP A 297 -2.28 -37.88 -7.62
CA ASP A 297 -2.54 -37.16 -8.88
C ASP A 297 -3.34 -35.85 -8.71
N LEU A 298 -3.37 -35.27 -7.50
CA LEU A 298 -4.03 -33.99 -7.20
C LEU A 298 -3.02 -32.97 -6.66
N ASN A 299 -2.97 -31.77 -7.26
CA ASN A 299 -2.08 -30.66 -6.88
C ASN A 299 -0.60 -31.06 -6.70
N ASN A 300 -0.14 -32.01 -7.52
CA ASN A 300 1.23 -32.53 -7.49
C ASN A 300 1.68 -33.05 -6.11
N ALA A 301 0.76 -33.62 -5.32
CA ALA A 301 1.10 -34.18 -4.01
C ALA A 301 2.27 -35.17 -4.10
N GLY A 302 3.35 -34.92 -3.34
CA GLY A 302 4.62 -35.60 -3.54
C GLY A 302 5.56 -35.56 -2.34
N ARG A 303 6.76 -36.15 -2.50
CA ARG A 303 7.78 -36.27 -1.44
C ARG A 303 8.22 -34.89 -0.96
N GLY A 304 8.40 -34.70 0.35
CA GLY A 304 8.78 -33.41 0.93
C GLY A 304 7.62 -32.78 1.68
N LEU A 305 7.43 -31.47 1.52
CA LEU A 305 6.35 -30.71 2.17
C LEU A 305 5.24 -30.38 1.17
N ASN A 306 4.01 -30.74 1.52
CA ASN A 306 2.81 -30.34 0.78
C ASN A 306 2.08 -29.31 1.64
N VAL A 307 1.91 -28.11 1.12
CA VAL A 307 1.44 -26.95 1.89
C VAL A 307 0.20 -26.32 1.24
N ALA A 308 -0.73 -25.86 2.06
CA ALA A 308 -1.87 -25.06 1.63
C ALA A 308 -2.02 -23.79 2.48
N SER A 309 -2.29 -22.68 1.80
CA SER A 309 -2.72 -21.42 2.40
C SER A 309 -4.24 -21.35 2.37
N ILE A 310 -4.85 -21.05 3.51
CA ILE A 310 -6.29 -21.11 3.74
C ILE A 310 -6.73 -19.80 4.37
N GLU A 311 -7.80 -19.23 3.84
CA GLU A 311 -8.42 -18.05 4.41
C GLU A 311 -9.27 -18.44 5.63
N PRO A 312 -9.00 -17.89 6.83
CA PRO A 312 -9.62 -18.34 8.07
C PRO A 312 -11.14 -18.15 8.12
N LYS A 313 -11.70 -17.10 7.52
CA LYS A 313 -13.14 -16.78 7.68
C LYS A 313 -14.03 -17.71 6.87
N THR A 314 -13.67 -17.95 5.62
CA THR A 314 -14.43 -18.81 4.69
C THR A 314 -13.96 -20.26 4.71
N GLY A 315 -12.72 -20.53 5.13
CA GLY A 315 -12.08 -21.84 4.97
C GLY A 315 -11.67 -22.15 3.52
N ARG A 316 -11.65 -21.13 2.64
CA ARG A 316 -11.27 -21.25 1.24
C ARG A 316 -9.76 -21.47 1.10
N ILE A 317 -9.38 -22.40 0.24
CA ILE A 317 -7.99 -22.64 -0.13
C ILE A 317 -7.58 -21.55 -1.13
N LEU A 318 -6.53 -20.81 -0.78
CA LEU A 318 -6.01 -19.69 -1.55
C LEU A 318 -4.93 -20.12 -2.53
N SER A 319 -4.01 -20.96 -2.05
CA SER A 319 -2.91 -21.49 -2.83
C SER A 319 -2.45 -22.82 -2.24
N VAL A 320 -1.87 -23.66 -3.09
CA VAL A 320 -1.27 -24.93 -2.73
C VAL A 320 0.11 -25.01 -3.36
N ALA A 321 1.03 -25.70 -2.70
CA ALA A 321 2.33 -25.98 -3.27
C ALA A 321 2.91 -27.27 -2.72
N HIS A 322 3.76 -27.89 -3.52
CA HIS A 322 4.55 -29.06 -3.15
C HIS A 322 6.03 -28.70 -3.31
N PHE A 323 6.83 -29.06 -2.30
CA PHE A 323 8.27 -28.79 -2.26
C PHE A 323 9.03 -30.06 -1.90
N ASP A 324 9.85 -30.56 -2.83
CA ASP A 324 10.72 -31.73 -2.60
C ASP A 324 11.98 -31.34 -1.81
N THR A 325 11.78 -30.99 -0.54
CA THR A 325 12.84 -30.61 0.41
C THR A 325 13.78 -31.76 0.79
N TYR A 326 13.72 -32.88 0.08
CA TYR A 326 14.73 -33.93 0.11
C TYR A 326 15.80 -33.75 -0.98
N GLN A 327 15.39 -33.41 -2.21
CA GLN A 327 16.29 -33.25 -3.36
C GLN A 327 16.67 -31.79 -3.64
N ASP A 328 15.70 -30.88 -3.51
CA ASP A 328 15.83 -29.48 -3.88
C ASP A 328 16.10 -28.61 -2.66
N ASP A 329 16.83 -27.51 -2.85
CA ASP A 329 16.98 -26.52 -1.79
C ASP A 329 15.64 -25.84 -1.47
N SER A 330 15.48 -25.40 -0.21
CA SER A 330 14.22 -24.82 0.25
C SER A 330 14.03 -23.34 -0.09
N SER A 331 14.81 -22.74 -0.99
CA SER A 331 14.69 -21.30 -1.30
C SER A 331 13.31 -20.92 -1.86
N THR A 332 12.75 -21.77 -2.73
CA THR A 332 11.41 -21.58 -3.30
C THR A 332 10.30 -21.76 -2.25
N LEU A 333 10.50 -22.65 -1.28
CA LEU A 333 9.61 -22.79 -0.12
C LEU A 333 9.66 -21.54 0.75
N GLU A 334 10.86 -21.01 1.02
CA GLU A 334 11.05 -19.79 1.81
C GLU A 334 10.33 -18.59 1.16
N GLU A 335 10.55 -18.37 -0.14
CA GLU A 335 9.86 -17.33 -0.91
C GLU A 335 8.34 -17.50 -0.87
N TRP A 336 7.84 -18.74 -1.02
CA TRP A 336 6.41 -19.01 -0.94
C TRP A 336 5.84 -18.71 0.44
N LEU A 337 6.50 -19.18 1.51
CA LEU A 337 6.07 -18.96 2.90
C LEU A 337 6.12 -17.47 3.29
N GLU A 338 7.09 -16.71 2.78
CA GLU A 338 7.19 -15.27 3.03
C GLU A 338 6.04 -14.50 2.38
N ASN A 339 5.61 -14.93 1.18
CA ASN A 339 4.51 -14.35 0.42
C ASN A 339 3.11 -14.77 0.90
N VAL A 340 3.00 -15.72 1.84
CA VAL A 340 1.70 -16.05 2.46
C VAL A 340 1.18 -14.82 3.22
N PRO A 341 -0.04 -14.33 2.91
CA PRO A 341 -0.60 -13.19 3.62
C PRO A 341 -0.73 -13.45 5.13
N LEU A 342 -0.50 -12.41 5.93
CA LEU A 342 -0.60 -12.49 7.38
C LEU A 342 -2.02 -12.87 7.82
N GLY A 343 -2.11 -13.69 8.86
CA GLY A 343 -3.40 -14.19 9.39
C GLY A 343 -3.99 -15.36 8.59
N ASN A 344 -3.50 -15.66 7.38
CA ASN A 344 -3.93 -16.85 6.66
C ASN A 344 -3.40 -18.12 7.35
N ILE A 345 -4.27 -19.11 7.42
CA ILE A 345 -3.95 -20.42 7.99
C ILE A 345 -3.04 -21.14 6.99
N MET A 346 -1.95 -21.66 7.50
CA MET A 346 -0.97 -22.43 6.75
C MET A 346 -1.01 -23.86 7.27
N ALA A 347 -1.35 -24.79 6.39
CA ALA A 347 -1.49 -26.22 6.69
C ALA A 347 -0.44 -27.03 5.92
N VAL A 348 0.30 -27.88 6.62
CA VAL A 348 1.40 -28.70 6.08
C VAL A 348 1.15 -30.16 6.34
N VAL A 349 1.45 -30.99 5.33
CA VAL A 349 1.63 -32.43 5.50
C VAL A 349 2.93 -32.88 4.84
N SER A 350 3.81 -33.52 5.61
CA SER A 350 5.05 -34.11 5.08
C SER A 350 4.77 -35.46 4.42
N PHE A 351 5.57 -35.84 3.42
CA PHE A 351 5.52 -37.16 2.80
C PHE A 351 6.91 -37.70 2.44
N ASP A 352 7.11 -39.01 2.64
CA ASP A 352 8.34 -39.78 2.40
C ASP A 352 9.59 -39.24 3.15
N GLU A 353 10.13 -38.09 2.77
CA GLU A 353 11.27 -37.42 3.39
C GLU A 353 11.19 -35.91 3.11
N ALA A 354 11.34 -35.06 4.14
CA ALA A 354 11.19 -33.61 4.02
C ALA A 354 12.30 -32.79 4.70
N SER A 355 13.36 -33.42 5.22
CA SER A 355 14.31 -32.78 6.12
C SER A 355 15.72 -32.57 5.54
N ASN A 356 16.11 -33.30 4.48
CA ASN A 356 17.50 -33.34 4.02
C ASN A 356 18.03 -31.99 3.51
N MET A 357 17.23 -31.28 2.71
CA MET A 357 17.57 -29.97 2.13
C MET A 357 16.75 -28.82 2.72
N LEU A 358 16.03 -29.08 3.83
CA LEU A 358 15.26 -28.05 4.54
C LEU A 358 16.21 -27.14 5.34
N SER A 359 16.32 -25.88 4.90
CA SER A 359 17.21 -24.89 5.49
C SER A 359 16.80 -24.50 6.92
N ASP A 360 17.73 -23.87 7.65
CA ASP A 360 17.42 -23.30 8.96
C ASP A 360 16.51 -22.07 8.86
N MET A 361 16.50 -21.36 7.72
CA MET A 361 15.59 -20.25 7.48
C MET A 361 14.15 -20.74 7.37
N ALA A 362 13.90 -21.76 6.55
CA ALA A 362 12.57 -22.37 6.43
C ALA A 362 12.05 -22.87 7.80
N LYS A 363 12.92 -23.49 8.61
CA LYS A 363 12.58 -23.91 9.97
C LYS A 363 12.24 -22.75 10.89
N ARG A 364 12.97 -21.63 10.79
CA ARG A 364 12.67 -20.41 11.55
C ARG A 364 11.31 -19.82 11.16
N ILE A 365 10.98 -19.78 9.87
CA ILE A 365 9.68 -19.30 9.40
C ILE A 365 8.54 -20.14 9.99
N PHE A 366 8.63 -21.47 9.95
CA PHE A 366 7.62 -22.34 10.57
C PHE A 366 7.56 -22.18 12.10
N TYR A 367 8.70 -21.99 12.76
CA TYR A 367 8.73 -21.72 14.20
C TYR A 367 7.98 -20.43 14.54
N GLU A 368 8.17 -19.37 13.76
CA GLU A 368 7.44 -18.10 13.88
C GLU A 368 5.95 -18.21 13.52
N MET A 369 5.58 -19.18 12.68
CA MET A 369 4.18 -19.53 12.42
C MET A 369 3.54 -20.33 13.57
N GLY A 370 4.31 -20.67 14.60
CA GLY A 370 3.85 -21.37 15.80
C GLY A 370 4.25 -22.84 15.88
N SER A 371 5.13 -23.34 15.01
CA SER A 371 5.63 -24.71 15.13
C SER A 371 6.57 -24.84 16.32
N SER A 372 6.26 -25.78 17.21
CA SER A 372 7.10 -26.16 18.33
C SER A 372 8.06 -27.31 17.99
N MET A 373 7.76 -28.09 16.94
CA MET A 373 8.46 -29.34 16.62
C MET A 373 9.29 -29.29 15.33
N ILE A 374 9.24 -28.23 14.53
CA ILE A 374 9.95 -28.14 13.24
C ILE A 374 11.45 -28.40 13.35
N HIS A 375 12.12 -27.90 14.40
CA HIS A 375 13.55 -28.15 14.62
C HIS A 375 13.90 -29.62 14.92
N ARG A 376 12.89 -30.45 15.17
CA ARG A 376 13.02 -31.90 15.40
C ARG A 376 12.70 -32.73 14.17
N LEU A 377 12.25 -32.11 13.06
CA LEU A 377 12.01 -32.80 11.79
C LEU A 377 13.33 -33.40 11.28
N LYS A 378 13.33 -34.71 11.04
CA LYS A 378 14.51 -35.51 10.69
C LYS A 378 14.18 -36.47 9.56
N PHE A 379 15.22 -37.14 9.05
CA PHE A 379 15.11 -38.07 7.94
C PHE A 379 13.95 -39.04 8.12
N ARG A 380 12.98 -39.01 7.18
CA ARG A 380 11.76 -39.84 7.14
C ARG A 380 10.82 -39.71 8.34
N ALA A 381 10.83 -38.56 9.01
CA ALA A 381 9.81 -38.22 9.98
C ALA A 381 8.46 -37.93 9.30
N SER A 382 7.38 -38.24 10.01
CA SER A 382 6.02 -37.87 9.61
C SER A 382 5.59 -36.68 10.45
N TRP A 383 5.18 -35.59 9.80
CA TRP A 383 4.84 -34.33 10.41
C TRP A 383 3.61 -33.73 9.72
N TYR A 384 2.69 -33.21 10.53
CA TYR A 384 1.70 -32.25 10.06
C TYR A 384 1.73 -31.05 11.00
N PHE A 385 1.38 -29.90 10.45
CA PHE A 385 1.35 -28.66 11.20
C PHE A 385 0.31 -27.72 10.61
N VAL A 386 -0.41 -27.04 11.49
CA VAL A 386 -1.31 -25.95 11.13
C VAL A 386 -0.97 -24.74 11.98
N GLY A 387 -0.68 -23.60 11.36
CA GLY A 387 -0.35 -22.35 12.04
C GLY A 387 -0.70 -21.16 11.18
N HIS A 388 -0.25 -19.96 11.55
CA HIS A 388 -0.28 -18.81 10.65
C HIS A 388 0.87 -17.87 10.98
N LYS A 389 1.27 -17.07 9.98
CA LYS A 389 2.32 -16.07 10.14
C LYS A 389 1.90 -15.06 11.22
N GLY A 390 2.78 -14.82 12.19
CA GLY A 390 2.54 -13.89 13.29
C GLY A 390 1.79 -14.47 14.50
N LEU A 391 1.58 -15.79 14.57
CA LEU A 391 0.98 -16.43 15.74
C LEU A 391 1.88 -16.23 16.98
N ALA A 392 1.36 -15.54 18.00
CA ALA A 392 2.12 -15.20 19.21
C ALA A 392 2.29 -16.37 20.20
N ALA A 393 2.00 -17.60 19.79
CA ALA A 393 2.02 -18.81 20.60
C ALA A 393 2.35 -20.04 19.76
N TYR A 394 2.68 -21.16 20.41
CA TYR A 394 2.77 -22.44 19.71
C TYR A 394 1.39 -22.95 19.34
N SER A 395 1.23 -23.39 18.09
CA SER A 395 0.00 -24.01 17.63
C SER A 395 -0.18 -25.37 18.29
N PRO A 396 -1.38 -25.70 18.80
CA PRO A 396 -1.68 -27.04 19.29
C PRO A 396 -1.93 -28.06 18.17
N PHE A 397 -2.03 -27.59 16.92
CA PHE A 397 -2.36 -28.39 15.74
C PHE A 397 -1.08 -28.84 15.04
N GLU A 398 -0.29 -29.62 15.77
CA GLU A 398 1.01 -30.13 15.34
C GLU A 398 1.25 -31.52 15.92
N ASP A 399 1.76 -32.45 15.11
CA ASP A 399 2.28 -33.72 15.60
C ASP A 399 3.46 -34.19 14.75
N LEU A 400 4.40 -34.90 15.38
CA LEU A 400 5.64 -35.34 14.78
C LEU A 400 5.99 -36.76 15.26
N ASN A 401 5.98 -37.71 14.33
CA ASN A 401 6.54 -39.03 14.54
C ASN A 401 7.96 -39.08 13.96
N VAL A 402 8.93 -39.47 14.79
CA VAL A 402 10.34 -39.63 14.37
C VAL A 402 10.65 -41.13 14.25
N PRO A 403 11.31 -41.59 13.18
CA PRO A 403 11.59 -43.00 12.98
C PRO A 403 12.71 -43.52 13.90
N THR A 404 12.71 -44.83 14.14
CA THR A 404 13.82 -45.55 14.77
C THR A 404 14.69 -46.23 13.71
N GLY A 405 15.86 -45.66 13.41
CA GLY A 405 16.76 -46.16 12.38
C GLY A 405 16.42 -45.63 10.99
N ASN A 406 16.50 -46.49 9.96
CA ASN A 406 16.30 -46.10 8.56
C ASN A 406 14.88 -46.36 8.03
N SER A 407 13.93 -46.81 8.86
CA SER A 407 12.54 -46.98 8.45
C SER A 407 11.80 -45.63 8.36
N TRP A 408 10.64 -45.60 7.72
CA TRP A 408 9.72 -44.47 7.85
C TRP A 408 9.14 -44.39 9.26
N ALA A 409 8.79 -43.18 9.70
CA ALA A 409 8.05 -42.99 10.93
C ALA A 409 6.63 -43.56 10.79
N LYS A 410 5.96 -43.74 11.94
CA LYS A 410 4.54 -44.09 11.93
C LYS A 410 3.75 -42.98 11.22
N PRO A 411 2.88 -43.30 10.25
CA PRO A 411 2.08 -42.29 9.57
C PRO A 411 1.19 -41.56 10.58
N ILE A 412 0.98 -40.27 10.35
CA ILE A 412 -0.03 -39.50 11.05
C ILE A 412 -1.30 -39.57 10.22
N LYS A 413 -2.41 -39.93 10.86
CA LYS A 413 -3.76 -39.88 10.31
C LYS A 413 -4.67 -39.23 11.34
N THR A 414 -5.08 -37.98 11.09
CA THR A 414 -5.86 -37.22 12.06
C THR A 414 -6.88 -36.32 11.35
N SER A 415 -8.05 -36.15 11.97
CA SER A 415 -9.02 -35.14 11.58
C SER A 415 -9.24 -34.18 12.74
N ILE A 416 -9.34 -32.89 12.44
CA ILE A 416 -9.50 -31.82 13.45
C ILE A 416 -10.59 -30.84 13.03
N CYS A 417 -11.21 -30.21 14.01
CA CYS A 417 -11.96 -28.98 13.83
C CYS A 417 -11.04 -27.82 14.20
N LEU A 418 -10.63 -27.06 13.19
CA LEU A 418 -9.69 -25.95 13.34
C LEU A 418 -10.45 -24.65 13.60
N PRO A 419 -10.27 -23.97 14.74
CA PRO A 419 -10.90 -22.68 14.98
C PRO A 419 -10.46 -21.64 13.95
N LYS A 420 -11.41 -20.86 13.44
CA LYS A 420 -11.11 -19.77 12.48
C LYS A 420 -10.21 -18.68 13.08
N LYS A 421 -10.17 -18.54 14.40
CA LYS A 421 -9.29 -17.63 15.14
C LYS A 421 -8.28 -18.40 15.98
N LEU A 422 -7.12 -18.70 15.40
CA LEU A 422 -6.05 -19.45 16.09
C LEU A 422 -5.48 -18.67 17.30
N ASP A 423 -5.44 -17.34 17.23
CA ASP A 423 -5.01 -16.47 18.33
C ASP A 423 -5.88 -16.56 19.60
N ALA A 424 -7.16 -16.93 19.45
CA ALA A 424 -8.07 -17.13 20.58
C ALA A 424 -7.78 -18.43 21.34
N TRP A 425 -6.99 -19.34 20.75
CA TRP A 425 -6.53 -20.57 21.38
C TRP A 425 -5.37 -20.33 22.36
N ARG A 426 -5.24 -19.12 22.92
CA ARG A 426 -4.36 -18.79 24.05
C ARG A 426 -4.75 -19.59 25.29
N GLY A 427 -4.41 -20.87 25.32
CA GLY A 427 -4.64 -21.76 26.44
C GLY A 427 -6.11 -21.86 26.84
N ARG A 428 -6.67 -23.07 26.78
CA ARG A 428 -7.56 -23.49 27.88
C ARG A 428 -6.74 -23.53 29.17
N ALA A 429 -6.37 -22.35 29.66
CA ALA A 429 -5.80 -22.14 30.98
C ALA A 429 -6.97 -22.02 31.95
N HIS A 430 -6.84 -22.79 33.03
CA HIS A 430 -7.61 -22.72 34.26
C HIS A 430 -8.29 -21.37 34.54
N LYS A 431 -9.55 -21.46 34.99
CA LYS A 431 -10.31 -20.38 35.63
C LYS A 431 -9.40 -19.42 36.41
N GLY A 432 -9.40 -18.16 35.97
CA GLY A 432 -8.87 -17.04 36.74
C GLY A 432 -7.53 -16.50 36.26
N LYS A 433 -7.57 -15.60 35.28
CA LYS A 433 -6.81 -14.34 35.28
C LYS A 433 -7.35 -13.39 34.21
N SER A 434 -7.35 -12.12 34.60
CA SER A 434 -7.94 -10.93 33.97
C SER A 434 -7.81 -10.85 32.45
N ALA A 435 -8.88 -10.37 31.81
CA ALA A 435 -8.88 -9.81 30.47
C ALA A 435 -7.74 -8.77 30.34
N ILE A 436 -6.75 -9.08 29.52
CA ILE A 436 -5.78 -8.10 29.03
C ILE A 436 -6.38 -7.58 27.72
N SER A 437 -6.67 -6.28 27.71
CA SER A 437 -7.11 -5.43 26.60
C SER A 437 -7.03 -6.05 25.20
N LEU A 438 -8.19 -6.34 24.59
CA LEU A 438 -8.39 -6.71 23.18
C LEU A 438 -8.15 -5.51 22.25
N MET A 439 -6.96 -4.90 22.30
CA MET A 439 -6.58 -3.94 21.25
C MET A 439 -6.16 -4.74 20.01
N PRO A 440 -6.69 -4.43 18.80
CA PRO A 440 -6.25 -5.07 17.56
C PRO A 440 -4.75 -4.80 17.38
N HIS A 441 -3.96 -5.85 17.26
CA HIS A 441 -2.52 -5.71 16.99
C HIS A 441 -2.28 -5.47 15.50
N ASN A 442 -1.40 -4.53 15.15
CA ASN A 442 -0.93 -4.37 13.77
C ASN A 442 0.16 -5.42 13.51
N LEU A 443 -0.28 -6.67 13.36
CA LEU A 443 0.60 -7.82 13.12
C LEU A 443 1.53 -7.62 11.92
N PRO A 444 1.11 -7.00 10.78
CA PRO A 444 2.01 -6.68 9.69
C PRO A 444 3.18 -5.80 10.09
N ARG A 445 2.90 -4.69 10.78
CA ARG A 445 3.96 -3.78 11.23
C ARG A 445 4.83 -4.42 12.31
N ARG A 446 4.24 -5.16 13.25
CA ARG A 446 5.00 -5.93 14.26
C ARG A 446 5.96 -6.93 13.60
N HIS A 447 5.50 -7.66 12.59
CA HIS A 447 6.33 -8.61 11.87
C HIS A 447 7.48 -7.91 11.15
N PHE A 448 7.19 -6.85 10.41
CA PHE A 448 8.23 -6.03 9.75
C PHE A 448 9.27 -5.53 10.76
N CYS A 449 8.83 -5.00 11.90
CA CYS A 449 9.69 -4.50 12.96
C CYS A 449 10.47 -5.58 13.73
N LEU A 450 10.03 -6.83 13.68
CA LEU A 450 10.78 -7.97 14.22
C LEU A 450 11.83 -8.48 13.22
N LYS A 451 11.52 -8.40 11.91
CA LYS A 451 12.39 -8.85 10.82
C LYS A 451 13.50 -7.83 10.52
N HIS A 452 13.18 -6.53 10.60
CA HIS A 452 14.04 -5.44 10.17
C HIS A 452 14.28 -4.43 11.30
N ASP A 453 15.55 -4.22 11.63
CA ASP A 453 15.99 -3.19 12.58
C ASP A 453 16.11 -1.81 11.89
N GLY A 454 16.21 -0.74 12.66
CA GLY A 454 16.61 0.59 12.13
C GLY A 454 15.47 1.57 11.84
N HIS A 455 14.22 1.23 12.18
CA HIS A 455 13.03 2.07 11.92
C HIS A 455 12.57 2.92 13.11
N GLY A 456 13.35 2.98 14.19
CA GLY A 456 13.16 3.90 15.32
C GLY A 456 11.74 3.94 15.89
N GLU A 457 11.16 5.14 15.98
CA GLU A 457 9.79 5.37 16.50
C GLU A 457 8.70 4.60 15.74
N PHE A 458 8.96 4.21 14.49
CA PHE A 458 7.99 3.42 13.74
C PHE A 458 7.84 2.00 14.31
N CYS A 459 8.89 1.45 14.91
CA CYS A 459 8.86 0.14 15.55
C CYS A 459 8.77 0.19 17.08
N ASP A 460 8.57 1.38 17.64
CA ASP A 460 8.38 1.57 19.08
C ASP A 460 7.05 0.97 19.55
N GLU A 461 7.06 0.32 20.72
CA GLU A 461 5.88 -0.34 21.31
C GLU A 461 4.67 0.60 21.44
N SER A 462 4.89 1.90 21.62
CA SER A 462 3.83 2.91 21.72
C SER A 462 3.09 3.17 20.40
N ARG A 463 3.75 2.90 19.25
CA ARG A 463 3.22 3.18 17.90
C ARG A 463 3.03 1.93 17.05
N ILE A 464 3.58 0.78 17.45
CA ILE A 464 3.63 -0.44 16.63
C ILE A 464 2.25 -0.94 16.21
N ASP A 465 1.20 -0.69 17.02
CA ASP A 465 -0.19 -1.07 16.74
C ASP A 465 -1.03 0.04 16.07
N SER A 466 -0.43 1.20 15.77
CA SER A 466 -1.15 2.26 15.06
C SER A 466 -1.42 1.86 13.60
N LEU A 467 -2.68 2.07 13.17
CA LEU A 467 -3.10 1.87 11.78
C LEU A 467 -2.46 2.93 10.89
N ILE A 468 -1.96 2.49 9.73
CA ILE A 468 -1.38 3.36 8.71
C ILE A 468 -2.46 3.61 7.67
N HIS A 469 -2.93 4.85 7.55
CA HIS A 469 -3.92 5.22 6.54
C HIS A 469 -3.68 6.65 6.07
N PRO A 470 -4.06 6.98 4.83
CA PRO A 470 -4.03 8.34 4.32
C PRO A 470 -4.89 9.29 5.14
N ARG A 471 -4.46 10.54 5.26
CA ARG A 471 -5.24 11.59 5.90
C ARG A 471 -6.51 11.88 5.08
N PRO A 472 -7.70 11.88 5.70
CA PRO A 472 -8.94 12.15 4.98
C PRO A 472 -8.96 13.58 4.44
N LEU A 473 -9.65 13.76 3.32
CA LEU A 473 -9.87 15.07 2.71
C LEU A 473 -10.80 15.90 3.61
N THR A 474 -10.35 17.10 4.01
CA THR A 474 -11.15 17.97 4.88
C THR A 474 -12.12 18.87 4.11
N ASP A 475 -11.78 19.23 2.86
CA ASP A 475 -12.59 20.07 1.97
C ASP A 475 -13.30 19.22 0.91
N PRO A 476 -14.62 18.97 1.03
CA PRO A 476 -15.38 18.15 0.08
C PRO A 476 -15.42 18.73 -1.34
N SER A 477 -15.24 20.05 -1.51
CA SER A 477 -15.26 20.67 -2.84
C SER A 477 -14.13 20.19 -3.75
N ARG A 478 -13.07 19.63 -3.15
CA ARG A 478 -11.90 19.10 -3.83
C ARG A 478 -11.99 17.62 -4.15
N GLU A 479 -13.07 16.92 -3.83
CA GLU A 479 -13.19 15.47 -4.04
C GLU A 479 -12.84 15.01 -5.46
N ARG A 480 -13.12 15.85 -6.46
CA ARG A 480 -12.87 15.58 -7.89
C ARG A 480 -11.64 16.30 -8.46
N ASP A 481 -10.74 16.76 -7.59
CA ASP A 481 -9.50 17.41 -8.00
C ASP A 481 -8.64 16.43 -8.81
N PRO A 482 -8.22 16.79 -10.04
CA PRO A 482 -7.47 15.89 -10.91
C PRO A 482 -6.13 15.45 -10.32
N VAL A 483 -5.60 16.17 -9.32
CA VAL A 483 -4.35 15.79 -8.66
C VAL A 483 -4.42 14.41 -7.98
N PHE A 484 -5.60 13.99 -7.52
CA PHE A 484 -5.79 12.69 -6.84
C PHE A 484 -5.70 11.49 -7.80
N ASN A 485 -5.80 11.76 -9.10
CA ASN A 485 -5.67 10.78 -10.17
C ASN A 485 -4.35 10.95 -10.93
N MET A 486 -3.38 11.71 -10.41
CA MET A 486 -2.03 11.80 -10.97
C MET A 486 -1.14 10.69 -10.39
N PRO A 487 -0.47 9.87 -11.22
CA PRO A 487 0.46 8.87 -10.71
C PRO A 487 1.63 9.49 -9.96
N ILE A 488 2.01 8.85 -8.86
CA ILE A 488 3.14 9.20 -8.01
C ILE A 488 4.09 8.00 -8.01
N VAL A 489 5.35 8.21 -8.37
CA VAL A 489 6.40 7.21 -8.24
C VAL A 489 7.44 7.67 -7.22
N ILE A 490 7.71 6.81 -6.25
CA ILE A 490 8.82 6.96 -5.31
C ILE A 490 9.97 6.08 -5.82
N ALA A 491 11.12 6.67 -6.09
CA ALA A 491 12.36 5.95 -6.40
C ALA A 491 13.06 5.60 -5.08
N ALA A 492 12.85 4.36 -4.61
CA ALA A 492 13.42 3.81 -3.39
C ALA A 492 14.84 3.30 -3.65
N GLY A 493 15.81 3.96 -3.03
CA GLY A 493 17.22 3.61 -3.03
C GLY A 493 17.55 2.63 -1.91
N LEU A 494 18.62 2.94 -1.16
CA LEU A 494 19.22 2.02 -0.18
C LEU A 494 18.77 2.28 1.25
N SER A 495 18.11 3.42 1.51
CA SER A 495 17.73 3.81 2.86
C SER A 495 16.25 3.52 3.11
N THR A 496 15.96 2.32 3.58
CA THR A 496 14.59 1.91 3.93
C THR A 496 13.96 2.84 4.98
N ASP A 497 14.73 3.38 5.92
CA ASP A 497 14.24 4.35 6.91
C ASP A 497 13.91 5.72 6.28
N ALA A 498 14.67 6.18 5.28
CA ALA A 498 14.33 7.39 4.53
C ALA A 498 13.03 7.19 3.74
N LEU A 499 12.90 6.05 3.04
CA LEU A 499 11.67 5.65 2.36
C LEU A 499 10.48 5.63 3.33
N ARG A 500 10.65 5.10 4.53
CA ARG A 500 9.62 5.09 5.58
C ARG A 500 9.19 6.52 5.93
N ILE A 501 10.12 7.44 6.15
CA ILE A 501 9.81 8.86 6.46
C ILE A 501 9.06 9.50 5.29
N CYS A 502 9.50 9.23 4.05
CA CYS A 502 8.83 9.69 2.84
C CYS A 502 7.38 9.19 2.80
N LEU A 503 7.15 7.89 2.97
CA LEU A 503 5.82 7.27 2.99
C LEU A 503 4.93 7.80 4.14
N GLU A 504 5.47 7.98 5.35
CA GLU A 504 4.73 8.60 6.46
C GLU A 504 4.31 10.04 6.14
N SER A 505 5.17 10.82 5.47
CA SER A 505 4.86 12.19 5.04
C SER A 505 3.86 12.23 3.87
N LEU A 506 3.86 11.21 3.02
CA LEU A 506 2.89 11.03 1.94
C LEU A 506 1.51 10.69 2.50
N MET A 507 1.41 9.80 3.49
CA MET A 507 0.13 9.48 4.14
C MET A 507 -0.49 10.69 4.85
N ARG A 508 0.28 11.71 5.17
CA ARG A 508 -0.25 12.97 5.76
C ARG A 508 -0.91 13.89 4.72
N GLN A 509 -0.79 13.61 3.43
CA GLN A 509 -1.43 14.41 2.37
C GLN A 509 -2.94 14.16 2.34
N GLU A 510 -3.72 15.23 2.36
CA GLU A 510 -5.18 15.12 2.30
C GLU A 510 -5.67 14.67 0.91
N GLY A 511 -6.52 13.64 0.88
CA GLY A 511 -7.10 13.12 -0.36
C GLY A 511 -6.18 12.22 -1.18
N LEU A 512 -5.03 11.80 -0.63
CA LEU A 512 -4.12 10.87 -1.30
C LEU A 512 -4.86 9.59 -1.72
N ASN A 513 -4.71 9.23 -2.99
CA ASN A 513 -5.11 7.93 -3.53
C ASN A 513 -3.91 6.99 -3.58
N THR A 514 -3.82 6.03 -2.65
CA THR A 514 -2.70 5.08 -2.58
C THR A 514 -2.60 4.16 -3.79
N GLN A 515 -3.69 3.97 -4.54
CA GLN A 515 -3.69 3.19 -5.78
C GLN A 515 -2.94 3.89 -6.92
N MET A 516 -2.67 5.19 -6.81
CA MET A 516 -1.87 5.96 -7.76
C MET A 516 -0.39 6.03 -7.38
N VAL A 517 0.01 5.39 -6.28
CA VAL A 517 1.38 5.42 -5.76
C VAL A 517 2.10 4.11 -6.09
N ILE A 518 3.28 4.23 -6.71
CA ILE A 518 4.21 3.13 -6.95
C ILE A 518 5.53 3.42 -6.25
N VAL A 519 6.03 2.47 -5.47
CA VAL A 519 7.40 2.48 -4.95
C VAL A 519 8.26 1.62 -5.85
N ALA A 520 9.06 2.25 -6.71
CA ALA A 520 10.03 1.56 -7.55
C ALA A 520 11.33 1.37 -6.76
N TYR A 521 11.76 0.13 -6.56
CA TYR A 521 12.90 -0.21 -5.72
C TYR A 521 13.86 -1.15 -6.43
N ASP A 522 15.13 -1.13 -6.05
CA ASP A 522 16.07 -2.12 -6.55
C ASP A 522 15.73 -3.52 -6.01
N LYS A 523 15.54 -4.49 -6.92
CA LYS A 523 15.19 -5.88 -6.59
C LYS A 523 16.12 -6.55 -5.57
N GLU A 524 17.35 -6.06 -5.42
CA GLU A 524 18.33 -6.54 -4.43
C GLU A 524 17.95 -6.17 -2.98
N TYR A 525 16.98 -5.27 -2.79
CA TYR A 525 16.52 -4.76 -1.49
C TYR A 525 15.01 -4.99 -1.29
N PRO A 526 14.58 -6.25 -1.08
CA PRO A 526 13.16 -6.61 -0.95
C PRO A 526 12.46 -6.01 0.28
N GLU A 527 13.21 -5.54 1.29
CA GLU A 527 12.67 -4.83 2.46
C GLU A 527 11.79 -3.63 2.04
N ASN A 528 12.16 -2.92 0.97
CA ASN A 528 11.38 -1.79 0.46
C ASN A 528 9.97 -2.21 0.00
N ALA A 529 9.81 -3.43 -0.54
CA ALA A 529 8.51 -3.95 -0.93
C ALA A 529 7.64 -4.32 0.28
N GLU A 530 8.25 -4.95 1.28
CA GLU A 530 7.58 -5.29 2.54
C GLU A 530 7.10 -4.02 3.25
N LEU A 531 7.95 -2.99 3.35
CA LEU A 531 7.60 -1.70 3.91
C LEU A 531 6.46 -1.04 3.11
N SER A 532 6.55 -0.99 1.78
CA SER A 532 5.52 -0.42 0.91
C SER A 532 4.15 -1.04 1.15
N THR A 533 4.10 -2.35 1.37
CA THR A 533 2.87 -3.09 1.65
C THR A 533 2.19 -2.62 2.94
N LEU A 534 2.95 -2.27 3.98
CA LEU A 534 2.40 -1.71 5.23
C LEU A 534 1.70 -0.37 5.03
N PHE A 535 2.09 0.37 3.99
CA PHE A 535 1.51 1.65 3.62
C PHE A 535 0.39 1.50 2.57
N HIS A 536 -0.02 0.28 2.22
CA HIS A 536 -1.04 0.01 1.21
C HIS A 536 -0.72 0.63 -0.16
N VAL A 537 0.56 0.83 -0.48
CA VAL A 537 1.05 1.30 -1.79
C VAL A 537 1.68 0.14 -2.55
N ARG A 538 1.65 0.20 -3.88
CA ARG A 538 2.23 -0.88 -4.71
C ARG A 538 3.73 -0.70 -4.81
N SER A 539 4.47 -1.80 -4.76
CA SER A 539 5.91 -1.81 -5.01
C SER A 539 6.22 -2.44 -6.36
N LEU A 540 7.27 -1.95 -7.03
CA LEU A 540 7.73 -2.48 -8.29
C LEU A 540 9.26 -2.68 -8.26
N PRO A 541 9.77 -3.92 -8.36
CA PRO A 541 11.20 -4.15 -8.49
C PRO A 541 11.68 -3.63 -9.84
N VAL A 542 12.80 -2.91 -9.84
CA VAL A 542 13.49 -2.45 -11.04
C VAL A 542 14.96 -2.84 -10.98
N ASN A 543 15.63 -2.88 -12.13
CA ASN A 543 17.03 -3.25 -12.23
C ASN A 543 17.90 -1.97 -12.25
N ALA A 544 18.57 -1.65 -11.14
CA ALA A 544 19.38 -0.43 -11.01
C ALA A 544 20.89 -0.69 -11.15
N SER A 545 21.30 -1.49 -12.14
CA SER A 545 22.68 -1.97 -12.30
C SER A 545 23.75 -0.88 -12.48
N ASP A 546 23.36 0.34 -12.86
CA ASP A 546 24.26 1.46 -13.15
C ASP A 546 24.12 2.62 -12.13
N GLY A 547 23.63 2.32 -10.92
CA GLY A 547 23.50 3.27 -9.81
C GLY A 547 22.20 4.08 -9.81
N TYR A 548 22.12 5.06 -8.91
CA TYR A 548 20.87 5.75 -8.57
C TYR A 548 20.19 6.50 -9.73
N GLY A 549 20.95 7.01 -10.71
CA GLY A 549 20.37 7.60 -11.92
C GLY A 549 19.58 6.57 -12.75
N SER A 550 20.06 5.33 -12.82
CA SER A 550 19.38 4.21 -13.51
C SER A 550 18.10 3.79 -12.80
N LEU A 551 18.09 3.86 -11.45
CA LEU A 551 16.89 3.63 -10.64
C LEU A 551 15.77 4.61 -11.02
N ILE A 552 16.03 5.92 -11.04
CA ILE A 552 15.03 6.94 -11.39
C ILE A 552 14.51 6.73 -12.82
N LEU A 553 15.39 6.41 -13.77
CA LEU A 553 14.99 6.14 -15.16
C LEU A 553 14.09 4.92 -15.27
N SER A 554 14.45 3.85 -14.58
CA SER A 554 13.68 2.62 -14.58
C SER A 554 12.32 2.83 -13.91
N ALA A 555 12.29 3.58 -12.80
CA ALA A 555 11.07 3.99 -12.11
C ALA A 555 10.12 4.79 -13.03
N LEU A 556 10.64 5.83 -13.70
CA LEU A 556 9.88 6.63 -14.67
C LEU A 556 9.36 5.80 -15.84
N SER A 557 10.23 5.00 -16.44
CA SER A 557 9.90 4.14 -17.58
C SER A 557 8.80 3.15 -17.22
N ALA A 558 8.95 2.47 -16.09
CA ALA A 558 7.99 1.51 -15.59
C ALA A 558 6.65 2.18 -15.24
N THR A 559 6.67 3.34 -14.59
CA THR A 559 5.44 4.06 -14.23
C THR A 559 4.66 4.50 -15.46
N PHE A 560 5.30 5.07 -16.48
CA PHE A 560 4.61 5.42 -17.73
C PHE A 560 4.13 4.21 -18.54
N ALA A 561 4.76 3.05 -18.38
CA ALA A 561 4.29 1.80 -18.97
C ALA A 561 3.01 1.32 -18.27
N VAL A 562 3.01 1.34 -16.93
CA VAL A 562 1.92 0.90 -16.05
C VAL A 562 0.72 1.84 -16.12
N PHE A 563 0.94 3.14 -16.28
CA PHE A 563 -0.11 4.15 -16.46
C PHE A 563 -0.11 4.69 -17.89
N PRO A 564 -0.57 3.93 -18.90
CA PRO A 564 -0.42 4.29 -20.32
C PRO A 564 -1.13 5.60 -20.70
N SER A 565 -2.21 5.96 -20.01
CA SER A 565 -2.98 7.18 -20.26
C SER A 565 -2.50 8.40 -19.47
N ALA A 566 -1.53 8.25 -18.56
CA ALA A 566 -1.07 9.35 -17.73
C ALA A 566 -0.35 10.43 -18.54
N ALA A 567 -0.85 11.65 -18.49
CA ALA A 567 -0.25 12.82 -19.15
C ALA A 567 0.99 13.35 -18.41
N ALA A 568 1.06 13.13 -17.09
CA ALA A 568 2.16 13.54 -16.24
C ALA A 568 2.31 12.55 -15.06
N VAL A 569 3.49 12.52 -14.46
CA VAL A 569 3.84 11.68 -13.30
C VAL A 569 4.59 12.56 -12.29
N ALA A 570 4.22 12.46 -11.02
CA ALA A 570 5.02 12.98 -9.92
C ALA A 570 6.11 11.98 -9.55
N VAL A 571 7.35 12.45 -9.47
CA VAL A 571 8.52 11.69 -9.04
C VAL A 571 8.93 12.19 -7.66
N ILE A 572 9.25 11.26 -6.76
CA ILE A 572 9.75 11.52 -5.42
C ILE A 572 10.97 10.62 -5.19
N GLU A 573 12.07 11.20 -4.72
CA GLU A 573 13.26 10.48 -4.27
C GLU A 573 13.09 10.03 -2.80
N GLU A 574 13.76 8.95 -2.38
CA GLU A 574 13.51 8.34 -1.06
C GLU A 574 13.84 9.22 0.15
N ASP A 575 14.77 10.16 0.00
CA ASP A 575 15.30 11.04 1.05
C ASP A 575 14.44 12.29 1.29
N VAL A 576 13.26 12.32 0.66
CA VAL A 576 12.31 13.42 0.71
C VAL A 576 11.32 13.26 1.86
N LYS A 577 11.18 14.33 2.66
CA LYS A 577 10.02 14.51 3.55
C LYS A 577 9.08 15.55 2.97
N LEU A 578 7.85 15.16 2.68
CA LEU A 578 6.86 16.06 2.06
C LEU A 578 6.28 17.06 3.07
N ALA A 579 6.03 18.28 2.61
CA ALA A 579 5.26 19.28 3.34
C ALA A 579 3.79 18.85 3.48
N PRO A 580 3.06 19.29 4.52
CA PRO A 580 1.64 18.99 4.67
C PRO A 580 0.76 19.46 3.50
N ASP A 581 1.21 20.46 2.74
CA ASP A 581 0.52 21.05 1.60
C ASP A 581 1.07 20.61 0.23
N TRP A 582 1.96 19.60 0.17
CA TRP A 582 2.61 19.18 -1.08
C TRP A 582 1.58 18.84 -2.18
N LEU A 583 0.57 18.02 -1.86
CA LEU A 583 -0.48 17.66 -2.83
C LEU A 583 -1.42 18.84 -3.13
N TYR A 584 -1.62 19.73 -2.15
CA TYR A 584 -2.41 20.96 -2.33
C TYR A 584 -1.71 21.98 -3.25
N TYR A 585 -0.39 22.11 -3.16
CA TYR A 585 0.41 22.90 -4.10
C TYR A 585 0.31 22.34 -5.52
N LEU A 586 0.40 21.01 -5.67
CA LEU A 586 0.26 20.35 -6.97
C LEU A 586 -1.15 20.51 -7.56
N SER A 587 -2.21 20.48 -6.74
CA SER A 587 -3.58 20.74 -7.24
C SER A 587 -3.74 22.09 -7.94
N GLN A 588 -3.02 23.12 -7.46
CA GLN A 588 -3.11 24.47 -8.00
C GLN A 588 -2.18 24.69 -9.21
N THR A 589 -1.12 23.88 -9.36
CA THR A 589 -0.11 24.05 -10.42
C THR A 589 -0.27 23.05 -11.57
N LEU A 590 -0.80 21.86 -11.31
CA LEU A 590 -1.04 20.81 -12.30
C LEU A 590 -1.93 21.27 -13.47
N PRO A 591 -3.03 22.02 -13.26
CA PRO A 591 -3.83 22.53 -14.38
C PRO A 591 -3.02 23.42 -15.34
N THR A 592 -2.06 24.20 -14.81
CA THR A 592 -1.17 25.02 -15.65
C THR A 592 -0.21 24.13 -16.43
N LEU A 593 0.42 23.13 -15.81
CA LEU A 593 1.31 22.19 -16.50
C LEU A 593 0.61 21.45 -17.66
N LEU A 594 -0.65 21.07 -17.47
CA LEU A 594 -1.40 20.33 -18.49
C LEU A 594 -1.93 21.23 -19.63
N SER A 595 -2.13 22.53 -19.39
CA SER A 595 -2.71 23.45 -20.37
C SER A 595 -1.68 24.35 -21.07
N ASP A 596 -0.63 24.80 -20.37
CA ASP A 596 0.40 25.69 -20.89
C ASP A 596 1.56 24.90 -21.50
N THR A 597 1.59 24.85 -22.84
CA THR A 597 2.62 24.12 -23.61
C THR A 597 4.06 24.62 -23.42
N SER A 598 4.26 25.78 -22.80
CA SER A 598 5.58 26.33 -22.53
C SER A 598 6.21 25.81 -21.23
N VAL A 599 5.45 25.18 -20.34
CA VAL A 599 5.94 24.57 -19.09
C VAL A 599 6.06 23.06 -19.28
N ASP A 600 7.20 22.49 -18.89
CA ASP A 600 7.45 21.05 -18.99
C ASP A 600 7.45 20.34 -17.63
N VAL A 601 7.76 21.07 -16.54
CA VAL A 601 8.04 20.51 -15.21
C VAL A 601 7.48 21.39 -14.10
N ILE A 602 6.89 20.78 -13.07
CA ILE A 602 6.64 21.43 -11.78
C ILE A 602 7.67 20.92 -10.79
N HIS A 603 8.45 21.79 -10.18
CA HIS A 603 9.30 21.44 -9.05
C HIS A 603 8.55 21.71 -7.75
N THR A 604 8.83 20.91 -6.74
CA THR A 604 8.36 21.16 -5.37
C THR A 604 9.51 21.61 -4.46
N PHE A 605 10.75 21.49 -4.94
CA PHE A 605 11.96 22.00 -4.30
C PHE A 605 12.45 23.29 -4.97
N ASN A 606 12.76 24.30 -4.16
CA ASN A 606 13.47 25.50 -4.59
C ASN A 606 14.95 25.41 -4.18
N PRO A 607 15.90 25.28 -5.13
CA PRO A 607 17.33 25.29 -4.81
C PRO A 607 17.81 26.57 -4.12
N ASN A 608 17.14 27.70 -4.36
CA ASN A 608 17.37 28.99 -3.70
C ASN A 608 16.44 29.22 -2.48
N GLY A 609 15.72 28.19 -2.03
CA GLY A 609 14.78 28.20 -0.91
C GLY A 609 15.44 28.21 0.47
N PHE A 610 16.42 29.09 0.70
CA PHE A 610 17.12 29.21 1.97
C PHE A 610 16.35 30.12 2.94
N THR A 611 16.65 30.04 4.24
CA THR A 611 15.92 30.81 5.27
C THR A 611 15.88 32.32 5.04
N ASP A 612 16.89 32.85 4.35
CA ASP A 612 17.10 34.27 4.06
C ASP A 612 16.77 34.69 2.62
N THR A 613 16.56 33.74 1.71
CA THR A 613 16.22 34.03 0.30
C THR A 613 14.88 33.41 -0.12
N SER A 614 14.09 32.98 0.85
CA SER A 614 12.74 32.45 0.66
C SER A 614 11.89 32.65 1.92
N GLY A 615 10.57 32.76 1.74
CA GLY A 615 9.64 32.89 2.87
C GLY A 615 8.19 33.20 2.52
N ASN A 616 7.83 33.22 1.23
CA ASN A 616 6.47 33.47 0.78
C ASN A 616 5.83 32.17 0.27
N ASP A 617 4.96 31.59 1.08
CA ASP A 617 4.24 30.35 0.81
C ASP A 617 3.23 30.45 -0.35
N SER A 618 2.88 31.64 -0.81
CA SER A 618 1.92 31.86 -1.92
C SER A 618 2.58 32.05 -3.29
N LEU A 619 3.89 32.28 -3.35
CA LEU A 619 4.59 32.63 -4.59
C LEU A 619 5.04 31.39 -5.37
N VAL A 620 4.86 31.46 -6.68
CA VAL A 620 5.40 30.50 -7.66
C VAL A 620 6.14 31.28 -8.74
N TYR A 621 7.33 30.78 -9.07
CA TYR A 621 8.19 31.30 -10.10
C TYR A 621 8.04 30.47 -11.37
N ARG A 622 7.98 31.14 -12.52
CA ARG A 622 8.40 30.53 -13.78
C ARG A 622 9.90 30.69 -13.88
N THR A 623 10.60 29.60 -14.17
CA THR A 623 12.05 29.58 -14.43
C THR A 623 12.30 28.98 -15.80
N GLY A 624 13.43 29.34 -16.40
CA GLY A 624 14.00 28.59 -17.53
C GLY A 624 14.59 27.28 -17.05
N PHE A 625 15.67 26.85 -17.70
CA PHE A 625 16.35 25.59 -17.39
C PHE A 625 16.63 25.45 -15.88
N GLN A 626 16.05 24.40 -15.29
CA GLN A 626 16.26 23.98 -13.91
C GLN A 626 16.29 22.45 -13.89
N PRO A 627 17.38 21.83 -13.42
CA PRO A 627 17.43 20.38 -13.26
C PRO A 627 16.33 19.91 -12.28
N PRO A 628 15.67 18.77 -12.57
CA PRO A 628 14.77 18.14 -11.62
C PRO A 628 15.58 17.66 -10.41
N LEU A 629 15.08 17.92 -9.21
CA LEU A 629 15.76 17.57 -7.97
C LEU A 629 14.72 17.09 -6.96
N PHE A 630 14.93 15.90 -6.40
CA PHE A 630 14.21 15.30 -5.26
C PHE A 630 12.72 15.03 -5.49
N SER A 631 11.92 16.06 -5.74
CA SER A 631 10.50 15.91 -6.05
C SER A 631 10.03 16.91 -7.11
N TYR A 632 9.38 16.36 -8.14
CA TYR A 632 8.93 17.12 -9.31
C TYR A 632 7.85 16.36 -10.08
N VAL A 633 7.07 17.08 -10.89
CA VAL A 633 6.10 16.51 -11.83
C VAL A 633 6.60 16.73 -13.25
N ILE A 634 6.68 15.65 -14.04
CA ILE A 634 7.13 15.68 -15.43
C ILE A 634 6.02 15.19 -16.36
N THR A 635 5.89 15.84 -17.53
CA THR A 635 4.93 15.40 -18.55
C THR A 635 5.44 14.19 -19.34
N ARG A 636 4.52 13.31 -19.77
CA ARG A 636 4.79 12.21 -20.70
C ARG A 636 5.48 12.73 -21.97
N LYS A 637 4.99 13.84 -22.51
CA LYS A 637 5.56 14.50 -23.71
C LYS A 637 7.06 14.79 -23.51
N LYS A 638 7.44 15.34 -22.35
CA LYS A 638 8.84 15.64 -22.05
C LYS A 638 9.66 14.36 -21.90
N TYR A 639 9.15 13.38 -21.16
CA TYR A 639 9.79 12.08 -20.99
C TYR A 639 10.04 11.36 -22.33
N GLU A 640 9.04 11.27 -23.21
CA GLU A 640 9.16 10.57 -24.49
C GLU A 640 10.12 11.28 -25.47
N LYS A 641 10.10 12.62 -25.47
CA LYS A 641 10.95 13.43 -26.36
C LYS A 641 12.42 13.46 -25.92
N GLU A 642 12.68 13.51 -24.62
CA GLU A 642 14.03 13.83 -24.10
C GLU A 642 14.67 12.73 -23.25
N ILE A 643 13.91 11.74 -22.77
CA ILE A 643 14.42 10.71 -21.85
C ILE A 643 14.36 9.31 -22.48
N LYS A 644 13.16 8.84 -22.88
CA LYS A 644 12.86 7.44 -23.24
C LYS A 644 13.87 6.79 -24.20
N ASN A 645 14.35 7.53 -25.20
CA ASN A 645 15.23 7.01 -26.26
C ASN A 645 16.66 7.58 -26.24
N LYS A 646 17.04 8.32 -25.18
CA LYS A 646 18.35 8.99 -25.10
C LYS A 646 19.22 8.39 -24.00
N ILE A 647 19.95 7.33 -24.32
CA ILE A 647 20.87 6.60 -23.40
C ILE A 647 21.84 7.55 -22.66
N ASN A 648 22.29 8.63 -23.32
CA ASN A 648 23.24 9.59 -22.74
C ASN A 648 22.61 10.75 -21.95
N CYS A 649 21.27 10.88 -21.90
CA CYS A 649 20.63 12.00 -21.20
C CYS A 649 20.97 12.04 -19.70
N CYS A 650 21.34 10.88 -19.17
CA CYS A 650 21.16 10.53 -17.77
C CYS A 650 22.31 9.66 -17.23
N ALA A 651 23.43 9.61 -17.97
CA ALA A 651 24.62 8.82 -17.65
C ALA A 651 25.47 9.40 -16.50
N ASN A 652 25.19 10.64 -16.07
CA ASN A 652 25.91 11.30 -14.98
C ASN A 652 24.91 11.77 -13.90
N PRO A 653 25.10 11.40 -12.62
CA PRO A 653 24.24 11.82 -11.51
C PRO A 653 24.08 13.35 -11.45
N GLY A 654 22.85 13.83 -11.25
CA GLY A 654 22.56 15.27 -11.08
C GLY A 654 22.70 16.14 -12.33
N ARG A 655 22.86 15.55 -13.53
CA ARG A 655 23.08 16.30 -14.78
C ARG A 655 22.07 15.97 -15.87
N TRP A 656 20.78 16.08 -15.53
CA TRP A 656 19.68 16.10 -16.51
C TRP A 656 19.78 17.40 -17.33
N LEU A 657 20.53 17.38 -18.43
CA LEU A 657 20.74 18.55 -19.30
C LEU A 657 19.50 18.83 -20.15
N TRP A 658 18.43 19.32 -19.53
CA TRP A 658 17.19 19.78 -20.17
C TRP A 658 17.26 21.24 -20.62
N SER A 659 18.28 21.61 -21.39
CA SER A 659 18.63 23.01 -21.72
C SER A 659 17.53 23.89 -22.32
N SER A 660 16.35 23.33 -22.64
CA SER A 660 15.18 24.02 -23.21
C SER A 660 13.91 24.01 -22.36
N SER A 661 13.90 23.45 -21.14
CA SER A 661 12.68 23.38 -20.33
C SER A 661 12.36 24.70 -19.61
N SER A 662 11.06 25.02 -19.51
CA SER A 662 10.56 25.95 -18.50
C SER A 662 9.87 25.18 -17.38
N SER A 663 10.02 25.71 -16.18
CA SER A 663 9.59 25.06 -14.96
C SER A 663 8.77 26.00 -14.08
N LEU A 664 7.85 25.44 -13.31
CA LEU A 664 7.25 26.10 -12.15
C LEU A 664 8.00 25.70 -10.89
N VAL A 665 8.37 26.66 -10.05
CA VAL A 665 9.12 26.44 -8.82
C VAL A 665 8.49 27.29 -7.71
N PRO A 666 8.15 26.76 -6.53
CA PRO A 666 7.60 27.57 -5.45
C PRO A 666 8.69 28.45 -4.84
N ASP A 667 8.34 29.57 -4.21
CA ASP A 667 9.32 30.32 -3.42
C ASP A 667 9.76 29.51 -2.19
N MET A 668 8.80 29.07 -1.38
CA MET A 668 9.05 28.12 -0.29
C MET A 668 8.93 26.68 -0.76
N SER A 669 9.95 25.86 -0.51
CA SER A 669 9.93 24.44 -0.85
C SER A 669 8.75 23.72 -0.18
N ARG A 670 8.16 22.74 -0.89
CA ARG A 670 7.14 21.82 -0.37
C ARG A 670 7.71 20.48 0.07
N ILE A 671 9.03 20.42 0.24
CA ILE A 671 9.76 19.25 0.70
C ILE A 671 10.93 19.65 1.60
N ASP A 672 11.35 18.73 2.47
CA ASP A 672 12.67 18.69 3.10
C ASP A 672 13.46 17.57 2.46
N VAL A 673 14.78 17.67 2.53
CA VAL A 673 15.69 16.59 2.12
C VAL A 673 16.63 16.31 3.27
N THR A 674 16.56 15.10 3.83
CA THR A 674 17.45 14.68 4.92
C THR A 674 18.77 14.16 4.35
N HIS A 675 19.88 14.81 4.66
CA HIS A 675 21.18 14.41 4.12
C HIS A 675 22.09 13.80 5.21
N ASN A 676 22.40 12.50 5.09
CA ASN A 676 23.43 11.84 5.89
C ASN A 676 24.80 12.10 5.27
N SER A 677 25.64 12.83 6.01
CA SER A 677 26.86 13.47 5.55
C SER A 677 27.85 12.58 4.78
N LEU A 678 28.22 12.96 3.55
CA LEU A 678 29.52 12.62 2.95
C LEU A 678 30.14 13.78 2.17
N ILE A 679 31.39 14.08 2.53
CA ILE A 679 32.42 14.95 1.95
C ILE A 679 32.05 16.45 1.78
N PRO A 680 32.63 17.36 2.60
CA PRO A 680 32.42 18.79 2.48
C PRO A 680 33.18 19.34 1.28
N HIS A 681 32.49 19.51 0.15
CA HIS A 681 32.89 20.43 -0.91
C HIS A 681 32.00 21.67 -0.87
N TRP A 682 32.55 22.84 -1.20
CA TRP A 682 31.84 24.13 -1.19
C TRP A 682 30.63 24.19 -2.15
N THR A 683 30.51 23.21 -3.06
CA THR A 683 29.32 22.92 -3.89
C THR A 683 28.13 22.38 -3.10
N ASN A 684 28.29 22.10 -1.80
CA ASN A 684 27.24 21.58 -0.91
C ASN A 684 26.36 22.68 -0.27
N ALA A 685 26.43 23.94 -0.72
CA ALA A 685 25.52 24.99 -0.24
C ALA A 685 24.05 24.57 -0.35
N LEU A 686 23.73 23.71 -1.32
CA LEU A 686 22.41 23.12 -1.49
C LEU A 686 21.97 22.28 -0.26
N PHE A 687 22.90 21.67 0.46
CA PHE A 687 22.66 20.73 1.57
C PHE A 687 23.06 21.25 2.95
N THR A 688 23.94 22.26 3.03
CA THR A 688 24.50 22.75 4.30
C THR A 688 23.84 24.03 4.82
N ARG A 689 23.24 24.83 3.93
CA ARG A 689 22.56 26.05 4.35
C ARG A 689 21.17 25.73 4.89
N PRO A 690 20.72 26.40 5.96
CA PRO A 690 19.39 26.19 6.50
C PRO A 690 18.32 26.59 5.49
N ARG A 691 17.25 25.79 5.43
CA ARG A 691 16.15 25.94 4.48
C ARG A 691 14.82 26.05 5.21
N LYS A 692 13.83 26.59 4.51
CA LYS A 692 12.44 26.61 4.97
C LYS A 692 11.60 25.70 4.08
N MET A 693 10.63 25.05 4.70
CA MET A 693 9.57 24.33 4.04
C MET A 693 8.22 24.96 4.42
N SER A 694 7.23 24.84 3.54
CA SER A 694 5.84 25.12 3.89
C SER A 694 5.35 24.24 5.05
N GLU A 695 4.57 24.83 5.95
CA GLU A 695 3.97 24.14 7.10
C GLU A 695 2.44 24.06 7.04
N LYS A 696 1.80 24.78 6.12
CA LYS A 696 0.35 24.91 6.01
C LYS A 696 -0.10 25.05 4.57
N SER A 697 -1.37 24.71 4.32
CA SER A 697 -2.00 24.88 3.02
C SER A 697 -2.25 26.35 2.70
N THR A 698 -1.59 26.86 1.66
CA THR A 698 -1.72 28.25 1.21
C THR A 698 -2.20 28.34 -0.23
N THR A 699 -3.12 29.26 -0.49
CA THR A 699 -3.61 29.56 -1.84
C THR A 699 -2.56 30.35 -2.60
N LEU A 700 -2.23 29.91 -3.82
CA LEU A 700 -1.16 30.48 -4.62
C LEU A 700 -1.61 31.73 -5.38
N VAL A 701 -0.69 32.68 -5.55
CA VAL A 701 -0.90 33.83 -6.44
C VAL A 701 -0.84 33.35 -7.89
N ARG A 702 -1.94 33.51 -8.63
CA ARG A 702 -2.14 32.92 -9.97
C ARG A 702 -1.39 33.61 -11.13
N ASN A 703 -0.37 34.43 -10.84
CA ASN A 703 0.38 35.14 -11.87
C ASN A 703 1.27 34.22 -12.74
N PHE A 704 1.55 33.00 -12.28
CA PHE A 704 2.36 32.01 -13.00
C PHE A 704 1.62 31.25 -14.11
N GLU A 705 0.28 31.34 -14.16
CA GLU A 705 -0.59 30.51 -15.03
C GLU A 705 -0.32 30.67 -16.53
N SER A 706 0.26 31.80 -16.95
CA SER A 706 0.76 31.96 -18.31
C SER A 706 2.02 32.81 -18.32
N GLU A 707 2.86 32.61 -19.33
CA GLU A 707 4.05 33.43 -19.56
C GLU A 707 3.70 34.93 -19.60
N SER A 708 2.60 35.31 -20.29
CA SER A 708 2.15 36.69 -20.43
C SER A 708 1.71 37.35 -19.11
N MET A 709 1.10 36.57 -18.19
CA MET A 709 0.70 37.06 -16.88
C MET A 709 1.91 37.23 -15.97
N TYR A 710 2.83 36.28 -16.03
CA TYR A 710 4.04 36.31 -15.24
C TYR A 710 4.97 37.46 -15.66
N ASP A 711 5.12 37.65 -16.96
CA ASP A 711 5.86 38.77 -17.58
C ASP A 711 5.30 40.14 -17.15
N ARG A 712 3.96 40.30 -17.16
CA ARG A 712 3.30 41.51 -16.66
C ARG A 712 3.51 41.71 -15.17
N SER A 713 3.48 40.63 -14.38
CA SER A 713 3.71 40.69 -12.93
C SER A 713 5.13 41.13 -12.60
N ILE A 714 6.15 40.60 -13.28
CA ILE A 714 7.55 41.03 -13.11
C ILE A 714 7.72 42.49 -13.54
N SER A 715 7.17 42.86 -14.70
CA SER A 715 7.25 44.23 -15.19
C SER A 715 6.66 45.22 -14.17
N SER A 716 5.47 44.93 -13.66
CA SER A 716 4.79 45.76 -12.66
C SER A 716 5.59 45.86 -11.37
N ALA A 717 6.21 44.76 -10.91
CA ALA A 717 7.03 44.75 -9.71
C ALA A 717 8.33 45.57 -9.87
N CYS A 718 8.85 45.69 -11.11
CA CYS A 718 10.10 46.37 -11.42
C CYS A 718 9.96 47.85 -11.80
N MET A 719 8.76 48.33 -12.20
CA MET A 719 8.58 49.67 -12.77
C MET A 719 9.13 50.81 -11.88
N ASN A 720 8.81 50.78 -10.59
CA ASN A 720 9.17 51.84 -9.63
C ASN A 720 10.09 51.35 -8.51
N ALA A 721 10.68 50.16 -8.65
CA ALA A 721 11.57 49.60 -7.64
C ALA A 721 12.91 50.37 -7.58
N PRO A 722 13.46 50.67 -6.38
CA PRO A 722 14.80 51.20 -6.23
C PRO A 722 15.85 50.29 -6.90
N ARG A 723 16.90 50.92 -7.44
CA ARG A 723 17.95 50.24 -8.21
C ARG A 723 19.30 50.43 -7.55
N VAL A 724 20.02 49.33 -7.32
CA VAL A 724 21.37 49.34 -6.76
C VAL A 724 22.31 48.51 -7.64
N PRO A 725 23.44 49.05 -8.11
CA PRO A 725 24.46 48.25 -8.80
C PRO A 725 25.06 47.21 -7.86
N LEU A 726 25.31 45.99 -8.35
CA LEU A 726 25.92 44.90 -7.57
C LEU A 726 27.23 45.32 -6.89
N ARG A 727 28.04 46.16 -7.54
CA ARG A 727 29.29 46.71 -6.98
C ARG A 727 29.10 47.57 -5.72
N HIS A 728 27.90 48.05 -5.45
CA HIS A 728 27.54 48.82 -4.26
C HIS A 728 26.78 47.98 -3.22
N VAL A 729 26.55 46.69 -3.49
CA VAL A 729 25.96 45.76 -2.54
C VAL A 729 27.07 45.20 -1.64
N ALA A 730 26.93 45.38 -0.34
CA ALA A 730 27.83 44.80 0.65
C ALA A 730 27.45 43.33 0.87
N CYS A 731 28.03 42.40 0.08
CA CYS A 731 27.63 40.98 0.10
C CYS A 731 27.67 40.31 1.48
N GLY A 732 28.49 40.77 2.42
CA GLY A 732 28.51 40.23 3.79
C GLY A 732 27.32 40.68 4.67
N ASN A 733 26.61 41.73 4.28
CA ASN A 733 25.48 42.32 5.02
C ASN A 733 24.34 42.75 4.08
N TRP A 734 24.14 42.01 2.99
CA TRP A 734 23.21 42.41 1.93
C TRP A 734 21.76 42.45 2.43
N GLN A 735 21.39 41.58 3.39
CA GLN A 735 20.03 41.48 3.93
C GLN A 735 19.57 42.81 4.53
N GLN A 736 20.35 43.33 5.49
CA GLN A 736 20.10 44.62 6.13
C GLN A 736 20.08 45.75 5.10
N GLN A 737 21.01 45.74 4.15
CA GLN A 737 21.06 46.78 3.10
C GLN A 737 19.82 46.76 2.21
N ILE A 738 19.31 45.58 1.82
CA ILE A 738 18.11 45.46 1.00
C ILE A 738 16.86 45.88 1.78
N GLU A 739 16.77 45.53 3.07
CA GLU A 739 15.69 45.96 3.96
C GLU A 739 15.67 47.50 4.13
N GLU A 740 16.83 48.11 4.33
CA GLU A 740 16.99 49.57 4.40
C GLU A 740 16.54 50.24 3.09
N ILE A 741 17.00 49.75 1.92
CA ILE A 741 16.59 50.29 0.62
C ILE A 741 15.08 50.14 0.39
N SER A 742 14.52 48.98 0.75
CA SER A 742 13.10 48.65 0.62
C SER A 742 12.23 49.58 1.47
N SER A 743 12.61 49.77 2.74
CA SER A 743 11.89 50.62 3.70
C SER A 743 12.00 52.11 3.36
N GLU A 744 13.19 52.62 3.00
CA GLU A 744 13.40 54.02 2.62
C GLU A 744 12.62 54.41 1.35
N SER A 745 12.50 53.49 0.40
CA SER A 745 11.77 53.71 -0.85
C SER A 745 10.29 53.34 -0.77
N ASN A 746 9.82 52.80 0.36
CA ASN A 746 8.48 52.25 0.54
C ASN A 746 8.06 51.30 -0.61
N SER A 747 8.99 50.43 -1.03
CA SER A 747 8.83 49.54 -2.18
C SER A 747 8.92 48.09 -1.75
N SER A 748 7.97 47.24 -2.16
CA SER A 748 8.01 45.78 -1.93
C SER A 748 9.00 45.02 -2.81
N SER A 749 9.79 45.74 -3.60
CA SER A 749 10.71 45.20 -4.60
C SER A 749 12.00 46.01 -4.66
N VAL A 750 13.14 45.36 -4.87
CA VAL A 750 14.45 45.98 -5.09
C VAL A 750 15.12 45.36 -6.31
N ILE A 751 15.70 46.19 -7.18
CA ILE A 751 16.43 45.73 -8.37
C ILE A 751 17.93 45.87 -8.15
N VAL A 752 18.65 44.78 -8.32
CA VAL A 752 20.11 44.74 -8.28
C VAL A 752 20.64 44.59 -9.71
N THR A 753 21.41 45.58 -10.17
CA THR A 753 21.94 45.55 -11.54
C THR A 753 23.31 44.89 -11.60
N CYS A 754 23.50 43.93 -12.50
CA CYS A 754 24.78 43.26 -12.72
C CYS A 754 25.29 43.46 -14.16
N GLY A 755 26.52 43.02 -14.41
CA GLY A 755 27.06 42.97 -15.77
C GLY A 755 26.23 42.07 -16.71
N ASN A 756 26.62 42.04 -17.98
CA ASN A 756 25.82 41.48 -19.06
C ASN A 756 26.17 40.03 -19.44
N GLU A 757 27.21 39.48 -18.84
CA GLU A 757 27.70 38.13 -19.08
C GLU A 757 27.13 37.15 -18.04
N VAL A 758 27.05 35.86 -18.38
CA VAL A 758 26.55 34.82 -17.46
C VAL A 758 27.41 34.74 -16.19
N LYS A 759 28.73 35.00 -16.31
CA LYS A 759 29.64 35.09 -15.16
C LYS A 759 29.23 36.16 -14.14
N ASP A 760 28.56 37.23 -14.59
CA ASP A 760 28.11 38.32 -13.72
C ASP A 760 26.89 37.89 -12.89
N LEU A 761 26.02 37.05 -13.46
CA LEU A 761 24.92 36.40 -12.72
C LEU A 761 25.45 35.40 -11.68
N ALA A 762 26.52 34.67 -12.00
CA ALA A 762 27.18 33.79 -11.04
C ALA A 762 27.82 34.58 -9.89
N GLN A 763 28.46 35.72 -10.20
CA GLN A 763 28.99 36.63 -9.18
C GLN A 763 27.89 37.22 -8.30
N ALA A 764 26.76 37.61 -8.88
CA ALA A 764 25.60 38.06 -8.12
C ALA A 764 25.05 36.94 -7.23
N SER A 765 24.88 35.74 -7.78
CA SER A 765 24.43 34.56 -7.03
C SER A 765 25.33 34.29 -5.82
N LYS A 766 26.66 34.36 -6.01
CA LYS A 766 27.63 34.24 -4.92
C LYS A 766 27.47 35.33 -3.85
N CYS A 767 27.20 36.58 -4.25
CA CYS A 767 26.98 37.70 -3.33
C CYS A 767 25.77 37.48 -2.41
N PHE A 768 24.67 36.96 -2.97
CA PHE A 768 23.42 36.69 -2.25
C PHE A 768 23.34 35.27 -1.65
N GLY A 769 24.39 34.45 -1.78
CA GLY A 769 24.41 33.07 -1.31
C GLY A 769 23.48 32.12 -2.09
N LEU A 770 23.01 32.51 -3.28
CA LEU A 770 22.17 31.67 -4.14
C LEU A 770 22.96 30.49 -4.71
N TYR A 771 22.26 29.41 -5.04
CA TYR A 771 22.86 28.19 -5.57
C TYR A 771 23.19 28.31 -7.06
N PHE A 772 24.42 27.97 -7.41
CA PHE A 772 24.91 27.85 -8.78
C PHE A 772 25.95 26.73 -8.87
N ASP A 773 26.13 26.18 -10.07
CA ASP A 773 27.17 25.21 -10.40
C ASP A 773 28.08 25.77 -11.50
N GLU A 774 29.21 25.11 -11.79
CA GLU A 774 30.13 25.47 -12.88
C GLU A 774 29.44 25.54 -14.26
N HIS A 775 28.29 24.87 -14.41
CA HIS A 775 27.59 24.74 -15.70
C HIS A 775 26.34 25.64 -15.82
N PHE A 776 25.72 26.06 -14.71
CA PHE A 776 24.46 26.83 -14.75
C PHE A 776 24.19 27.61 -13.45
N VAL A 777 23.31 28.60 -13.56
CA VAL A 777 22.77 29.39 -12.43
C VAL A 777 21.29 29.04 -12.26
N THR A 778 20.85 28.79 -11.03
CA THR A 778 19.45 28.39 -10.77
C THR A 778 18.51 29.58 -10.62
N GLY A 779 17.21 29.35 -10.85
CA GLY A 779 16.17 30.38 -10.66
C GLY A 779 16.17 31.49 -11.72
N VAL A 780 16.81 31.25 -12.87
CA VAL A 780 16.89 32.23 -13.96
C VAL A 780 15.66 32.15 -14.86
N TYR A 781 14.99 33.28 -15.08
CA TYR A 781 13.89 33.44 -16.04
C TYR A 781 14.18 34.63 -16.95
N LYS A 782 14.29 34.42 -18.27
CA LYS A 782 14.66 35.47 -19.25
C LYS A 782 15.86 36.33 -18.80
N ARG A 783 16.89 35.67 -18.22
CA ARG A 783 18.13 36.27 -17.66
C ARG A 783 17.95 37.12 -16.40
N ILE A 784 16.78 37.03 -15.75
CA ILE A 784 16.47 37.66 -14.47
C ILE A 784 16.46 36.57 -13.39
N ILE A 785 17.04 36.84 -12.23
CA ILE A 785 16.88 35.99 -11.04
C ILE A 785 15.94 36.72 -10.08
N ARG A 786 14.95 36.01 -9.56
CA ARG A 786 14.03 36.50 -8.53
C ARG A 786 14.14 35.62 -7.30
N PHE A 787 14.21 36.25 -6.12
CA PHE A 787 14.08 35.58 -4.83
C PHE A 787 13.38 36.52 -3.84
N PHE A 788 12.99 35.99 -2.68
CA PHE A 788 12.23 36.73 -1.67
C PHE A 788 13.04 36.83 -0.38
N ALA A 789 13.22 38.04 0.15
CA ALA A 789 13.97 38.27 1.38
C ALA A 789 13.18 39.24 2.27
N ASP A 790 12.79 38.78 3.46
CA ASP A 790 12.15 39.59 4.51
C ASP A 790 11.06 40.55 4.01
N GLY A 791 10.06 40.02 3.30
CA GLY A 791 8.95 40.83 2.78
C GLY A 791 9.22 41.50 1.42
N THR A 792 10.45 41.43 0.91
CA THR A 792 10.90 42.16 -0.28
C THR A 792 11.21 41.21 -1.43
N ASN A 793 10.74 41.52 -2.64
CA ASN A 793 11.15 40.83 -3.86
C ASN A 793 12.47 41.40 -4.37
N VAL A 794 13.50 40.58 -4.48
CA VAL A 794 14.79 41.00 -5.03
C VAL A 794 14.92 40.48 -6.45
N PHE A 795 15.20 41.39 -7.38
CA PHE A 795 15.39 41.09 -8.80
C PHE A 795 16.83 41.39 -9.21
N ILE A 796 17.58 40.36 -9.62
CA ILE A 796 18.92 40.53 -10.21
C ILE A 796 18.75 40.63 -11.73
N VAL A 797 19.14 41.78 -12.29
CA VAL A 797 18.88 42.12 -13.70
C VAL A 797 20.16 42.63 -14.39
N PRO A 798 20.54 42.07 -15.54
CA PRO A 798 21.63 42.60 -16.37
C PRO A 798 21.40 44.05 -16.85
N GLU A 799 22.43 44.91 -16.78
CA GLU A 799 22.34 46.34 -17.14
C GLU A 799 21.81 46.62 -18.56
N LYS A 800 22.15 45.80 -19.57
CA LYS A 800 21.65 45.96 -20.96
C LYS A 800 20.15 45.74 -21.08
N LEU A 801 19.54 44.91 -20.22
CA LEU A 801 18.10 44.71 -20.23
C LEU A 801 17.39 45.97 -19.76
N ILE A 802 17.96 46.68 -18.78
CA ILE A 802 17.42 47.92 -18.21
C ILE A 802 17.64 49.13 -19.13
N ALA A 803 18.79 49.18 -19.82
CA ALA A 803 19.17 50.31 -20.69
C ALA A 803 18.43 50.36 -22.03
N SER A 804 17.72 49.28 -22.39
CA SER A 804 16.93 49.26 -23.62
C SER A 804 15.56 49.92 -23.39
N PRO A 805 15.04 50.77 -24.29
CA PRO A 805 13.62 51.18 -24.31
C PRO A 805 12.64 49.99 -24.35
N SER A 806 13.23 48.81 -24.57
CA SER A 806 12.69 47.48 -24.68
C SER A 806 12.54 46.71 -23.36
N PHE A 807 12.99 47.22 -22.20
CA PHE A 807 12.78 46.54 -20.91
C PHE A 807 11.29 46.24 -20.69
N LEU A 808 10.39 47.11 -21.19
CA LEU A 808 8.94 46.93 -21.21
C LEU A 808 8.41 46.16 -22.44
N LYS A 809 9.18 46.03 -23.54
CA LYS A 809 8.77 45.30 -24.77
C LYS A 809 9.19 43.82 -24.81
N LEU A 810 10.15 43.39 -23.99
CA LEU A 810 10.46 41.96 -23.77
C LEU A 810 9.27 41.17 -23.22
N PHE A 811 8.31 41.88 -22.63
CA PHE A 811 7.13 41.35 -21.95
C PHE A 811 5.83 41.58 -22.74
N GLY A 812 5.92 42.02 -24.00
CA GLY A 812 4.76 42.41 -24.80
C GLY A 812 5.03 42.43 -26.30
N SER A 813 5.26 41.26 -26.91
CA SER A 813 4.80 40.86 -28.25
C SER A 813 5.61 39.65 -28.72
N SER A 814 4.91 38.60 -29.15
CA SER A 814 5.45 37.40 -29.79
C SER A 814 6.50 37.71 -30.86
N PHE A 815 7.66 37.06 -30.81
CA PHE A 815 8.48 36.86 -32.01
C PHE A 815 9.13 35.47 -31.98
N THR A 816 8.66 34.66 -32.91
CA THR A 816 9.36 33.53 -33.52
C THR A 816 10.77 33.94 -33.97
N ALA A 817 11.76 33.10 -33.64
CA ALA A 817 12.94 32.85 -34.45
C ALA A 817 13.31 31.37 -34.29
#